data_AF-A0A838RHX2-F1
#
_entry.id   AF-A0A838RHX2-F1
#
_cell.length_a   1.000
_cell.length_b   1.000
_cell.length_c   1.000
_cell.angle_alpha   90.00
_cell.angle_beta   90.00
_cell.angle_gamma   90.00
#
_symmetry.space_group_name_H-M   'P 1'
#
loop_
_entity.id
_entity.type
_entity.pdbx_description
1 polymer ?
#
loop_
_entity_poly.entity_id
_entity_poly.type
_entity_poly.pdbx_seq_one_letter_code
_entity_poly.pdbx_strand_id
1 'polypeptide(L)'
;MLHLRWLRMIVLGISLLLAPLVFLRSGGIVSAGISLITPTPSITSSATPTATSSETPSGPTETSTPTQGPCEPGQVVQAGQSRVATPTGTPTVVASPTCTPTPTPTQSPTATHGPCEPGLVAQTGRGVLLTATGTPTVIATPTCTPTPTPTETPTATRGPCDPGLVAQRGWFITPTSTATGTATRTATVTSTASRTPTATSTPTCPPTPTPGVIATATLHPTLTRFPTNTPTRTVTGTPPPSPTATRPPLPTPQIMTLLPASGLNSDRTRVTVVGTGFQGGALVWLDTLPLEEVVVENATQLQASIPAGLPSGTYPLTVQNPDGTQGVLLRAFTVVAPLPPLVAGMSPVRGMSNVPVVVDLAGSNFAPGMTALLVGEQALPLEGVVFISSTQARAVVPPGLAPGPYSLKINTSQGSSTLLPDAYQVLAASSDDLYATAQDFWLDPATLRAGDTSSATLGLTVRRRGGQDALDTVSVRFYLGDPAAGGSLIGAGEVTTLLPNDSQSTRPVSGLPTLQAGTYTLYAVLDPEHLVAESDEAHNVISRTLTVLPPSQDDIAPQVEGFSTSRDTLTTSSPQLFLHTSARDNPGGVGVARLLFIEYEFVQSANDWMEVGRSEWLPYDEASDQYPWAIRPTAGTHYLQVWAADEAGNISPRPGTQFVTYLPDEAEVAQGEIHLYREFFPAGDSFLVRVTSLSGDADLLVWKPDGTEQGRSETSGATEEVRFSAETSGIWQMEVEGFTRATYRLEMVPDSPLAERSRAWVPQRGRGVPLSAPGEAPRERVALPAVPVGPSFTLYLPLLHE
;
A
#
# COMPACT_ATOMS: atom_id res chain seq x y z
N MET A 1 2.36 67.39 -1.53
CA MET A 1 2.94 68.73 -1.25
C MET A 1 4.43 68.57 -0.89
N LEU A 2 5.15 69.69 -0.77
CA LEU A 2 6.51 69.95 -0.22
C LEU A 2 7.17 68.83 0.64
N HIS A 3 8.50 68.65 0.73
CA HIS A 3 9.69 69.22 0.04
C HIS A 3 10.97 68.37 0.41
N LEU A 4 12.01 68.26 -0.43
CA LEU A 4 13.38 68.88 -0.33
C LEU A 4 14.08 68.80 1.06
N ARG A 5 15.41 68.56 1.24
CA ARG A 5 16.56 68.26 0.34
C ARG A 5 17.87 67.97 1.15
N TRP A 6 18.84 67.27 0.52
CA TRP A 6 20.32 67.34 0.75
C TRP A 6 20.87 66.70 2.06
N LEU A 7 22.18 66.36 2.25
CA LEU A 7 23.44 66.78 1.56
C LEU A 7 24.60 65.73 1.61
N ARG A 8 25.35 65.58 0.48
CA ARG A 8 26.79 65.20 0.18
C ARG A 8 27.65 64.30 1.13
N MET A 9 28.59 63.44 0.68
CA MET A 9 29.53 63.33 -0.48
C MET A 9 30.94 63.97 -0.28
N ILE A 10 32.00 63.15 -0.41
CA ILE A 10 33.43 63.39 -0.77
C ILE A 10 34.01 61.99 -1.15
N VAL A 11 34.79 61.66 -2.20
CA VAL A 11 35.40 62.33 -3.39
C VAL A 11 36.87 62.81 -3.29
N LEU A 12 37.83 61.92 -3.62
CA LEU A 12 39.15 62.14 -4.27
C LEU A 12 39.78 60.75 -4.63
N GLY A 13 40.56 60.51 -5.70
CA GLY A 13 40.90 61.28 -6.92
C GLY A 13 42.04 60.62 -7.75
N ILE A 14 42.39 61.23 -8.91
CA ILE A 14 43.56 60.93 -9.80
C ILE A 14 43.35 59.83 -10.89
N SER A 15 44.10 59.95 -12.01
CA SER A 15 43.75 59.43 -13.35
C SER A 15 44.92 58.81 -14.14
N LEU A 16 44.58 57.96 -15.13
CA LEU A 16 45.27 57.62 -16.40
C LEU A 16 46.82 57.40 -16.45
N LEU A 17 47.24 56.29 -17.10
CA LEU A 17 48.23 56.30 -18.22
C LEU A 17 48.37 54.93 -18.94
N LEU A 18 48.22 54.97 -20.28
CA LEU A 18 48.74 54.10 -21.36
C LEU A 18 48.84 52.55 -21.23
N ALA A 19 47.97 51.87 -22.01
CA ALA A 19 48.26 51.21 -23.31
C ALA A 19 49.31 50.05 -23.45
N PRO A 20 49.18 49.16 -24.47
CA PRO A 20 49.82 47.83 -24.48
C PRO A 20 51.14 47.75 -25.27
N LEU A 21 51.85 46.62 -25.11
CA LEU A 21 52.95 46.19 -25.99
C LEU A 21 52.50 45.17 -27.04
N VAL A 22 53.00 45.33 -28.26
CA VAL A 22 52.87 44.37 -29.38
C VAL A 22 54.26 44.08 -29.92
N PHE A 23 54.54 42.83 -30.28
CA PHE A 23 55.61 42.52 -31.24
C PHE A 23 55.20 41.38 -32.18
N LEU A 24 55.43 41.59 -33.49
CA LEU A 24 55.16 40.62 -34.56
C LEU A 24 56.46 39.96 -35.05
N ARG A 25 56.38 38.67 -35.38
CA ARG A 25 56.95 37.99 -36.59
C ARG A 25 56.72 36.47 -36.43
N SER A 26 55.81 35.79 -37.14
CA SER A 26 55.61 35.57 -38.59
C SER A 26 56.29 34.30 -39.13
N GLY A 27 55.53 33.27 -39.56
CA GLY A 27 56.06 32.21 -40.43
C GLY A 27 55.37 30.84 -40.44
N GLY A 28 54.33 30.64 -41.27
CA GLY A 28 54.16 29.39 -42.05
C GLY A 28 53.13 28.31 -41.61
N ILE A 29 52.08 28.15 -42.43
CA ILE A 29 51.54 26.91 -43.07
C ILE A 29 52.20 25.55 -42.68
N VAL A 30 51.51 24.39 -42.56
CA VAL A 30 50.47 23.78 -43.44
C VAL A 30 49.39 22.96 -42.68
N SER A 31 48.24 22.76 -43.32
CA SER A 31 47.07 21.94 -42.90
C SER A 31 47.26 20.41 -43.00
N ALA A 32 46.58 19.65 -42.14
CA ALA A 32 45.88 18.41 -42.49
C ALA A 32 44.78 18.07 -41.44
N GLY A 33 43.65 17.50 -41.86
CA GLY A 33 42.60 17.00 -40.97
C GLY A 33 42.74 15.49 -40.70
N ILE A 34 42.10 15.01 -39.63
CA ILE A 34 42.11 13.59 -39.24
C ILE A 34 40.68 13.07 -39.15
N SER A 35 40.30 12.19 -40.08
CA SER A 35 39.25 11.19 -39.83
C SER A 35 39.90 9.98 -39.18
N LEU A 36 39.25 9.38 -38.18
CA LEU A 36 39.63 8.08 -37.65
C LEU A 36 38.48 7.08 -37.83
N ILE A 37 38.81 5.96 -38.48
CA ILE A 37 37.93 4.82 -38.70
C ILE A 37 38.35 3.74 -37.69
N THR A 38 37.37 2.97 -37.19
CA THR A 38 37.58 1.83 -36.29
C THR A 38 38.44 0.74 -36.97
N PRO A 39 39.09 -0.16 -36.20
CA PRO A 39 38.40 -1.40 -35.86
C PRO A 39 38.80 -2.08 -34.52
N THR A 40 37.91 -2.96 -34.05
CA THR A 40 38.16 -4.16 -33.22
C THR A 40 39.14 -5.14 -33.93
N PRO A 41 39.73 -6.22 -33.32
CA PRO A 41 38.95 -7.26 -32.60
C PRO A 41 39.64 -8.22 -31.57
N SER A 42 38.79 -9.04 -30.94
CA SER A 42 39.00 -10.47 -30.61
C SER A 42 39.91 -10.93 -29.45
N ILE A 43 39.79 -12.23 -29.14
CA ILE A 43 40.13 -12.95 -27.89
C ILE A 43 40.94 -14.21 -28.24
N THR A 44 41.99 -14.59 -27.46
CA THR A 44 42.24 -16.00 -27.00
C THR A 44 43.47 -16.23 -26.09
N SER A 45 43.24 -17.01 -25.02
CA SER A 45 44.05 -18.12 -24.48
C SER A 45 45.48 -17.99 -23.87
N SER A 46 45.56 -18.48 -22.61
CA SER A 46 46.48 -19.54 -22.11
C SER A 46 47.79 -19.22 -21.35
N ALA A 47 48.22 -20.26 -20.60
CA ALA A 47 49.54 -20.57 -20.02
C ALA A 47 49.94 -19.99 -18.64
N THR A 48 49.89 -20.86 -17.62
CA THR A 48 50.71 -20.79 -16.39
C THR A 48 52.18 -21.16 -16.67
N PRO A 49 53.14 -20.79 -15.81
CA PRO A 49 53.83 -21.85 -15.05
C PRO A 49 54.19 -21.46 -13.59
N THR A 50 54.85 -22.38 -12.88
CA THR A 50 54.98 -22.42 -11.41
C THR A 50 56.43 -22.22 -10.91
N ALA A 51 56.56 -21.79 -9.64
CA ALA A 51 57.46 -22.36 -8.61
C ALA A 51 58.70 -21.60 -8.07
N THR A 52 58.70 -21.47 -6.72
CA THR A 52 59.79 -21.75 -5.74
C THR A 52 60.95 -20.77 -5.42
N SER A 53 61.40 -20.92 -4.15
CA SER A 53 62.56 -20.34 -3.42
C SER A 53 62.53 -18.83 -3.10
N SER A 54 62.71 -18.30 -1.88
CA SER A 54 63.30 -18.70 -0.57
C SER A 54 64.77 -18.29 -0.32
N GLU A 55 65.00 -17.28 0.53
CA GLU A 55 65.77 -17.35 1.80
C GLU A 55 66.04 -15.96 2.44
N THR A 56 66.00 -15.92 3.77
CA THR A 56 66.52 -14.87 4.70
C THR A 56 67.98 -15.23 5.10
N PRO A 57 68.77 -14.55 6.00
CA PRO A 57 68.39 -13.58 7.06
C PRO A 57 69.38 -12.43 7.38
N SER A 58 69.07 -11.59 8.39
CA SER A 58 69.93 -11.31 9.59
C SER A 58 69.38 -10.16 10.50
N GLY A 59 69.61 -10.26 11.83
CA GLY A 59 69.29 -9.23 12.87
C GLY A 59 70.46 -8.26 13.17
N PRO A 60 70.49 -7.49 14.29
CA PRO A 60 70.11 -7.87 15.69
C PRO A 60 68.97 -7.00 16.33
N THR A 61 68.23 -7.37 17.41
CA THR A 61 68.54 -7.59 18.87
C THR A 61 68.93 -6.28 19.63
N GLU A 62 68.46 -5.88 20.83
CA GLU A 62 67.99 -6.54 22.10
C GLU A 62 66.78 -5.81 22.77
N THR A 63 65.79 -6.46 23.44
CA THR A 63 65.67 -6.90 24.89
C THR A 63 65.57 -5.73 25.91
N SER A 64 64.76 -5.67 27.00
CA SER A 64 64.14 -6.68 27.91
C SER A 64 62.91 -6.14 28.75
N THR A 65 62.38 -6.94 29.70
CA THR A 65 61.13 -6.77 30.50
C THR A 65 61.36 -7.12 32.01
N PRO A 66 60.37 -7.30 32.96
CA PRO A 66 59.11 -6.62 33.34
C PRO A 66 58.97 -6.35 34.89
N THR A 67 57.73 -6.10 35.39
CA THR A 67 57.08 -6.61 36.66
C THR A 67 56.72 -5.64 37.83
N GLN A 68 55.60 -5.98 38.53
CA GLN A 68 55.12 -5.61 39.89
C GLN A 68 54.18 -4.38 40.11
N GLY A 69 53.22 -4.56 41.04
CA GLY A 69 52.42 -3.54 41.76
C GLY A 69 52.53 -3.75 43.28
N PRO A 70 51.93 -2.91 44.18
CA PRO A 70 50.64 -3.31 44.81
C PRO A 70 49.77 -2.20 45.50
N CYS A 71 48.53 -2.59 45.91
CA CYS A 71 47.74 -2.19 47.10
C CYS A 71 47.25 -0.75 47.44
N GLU A 72 46.16 -0.76 48.23
CA GLU A 72 45.32 0.30 48.87
C GLU A 72 46.03 1.17 49.96
N PRO A 73 45.49 2.31 50.46
CA PRO A 73 44.12 2.47 51.05
C PRO A 73 43.40 3.84 50.87
N GLY A 74 42.21 4.02 51.47
CA GLY A 74 41.37 5.25 51.40
C GLY A 74 41.13 5.98 52.75
N GLN A 75 40.39 7.11 52.71
CA GLN A 75 39.82 8.01 53.78
C GLN A 75 39.47 9.38 53.11
N VAL A 76 38.82 10.41 53.69
CA VAL A 76 37.53 10.57 54.42
C VAL A 76 37.23 12.09 54.63
N VAL A 77 36.02 12.58 54.30
CA VAL A 77 35.25 13.73 54.91
C VAL A 77 35.76 15.23 54.86
N GLN A 78 35.00 16.06 54.10
CA GLN A 78 34.44 17.43 54.32
C GLN A 78 35.24 18.76 54.62
N ALA A 79 34.56 19.86 54.20
CA ALA A 79 34.50 21.26 54.73
C ALA A 79 35.63 22.28 54.40
N GLY A 80 35.38 23.61 54.32
CA GLY A 80 34.12 24.41 54.30
C GLY A 80 34.27 25.88 54.79
N GLN A 81 33.37 26.80 54.39
CA GLN A 81 33.11 28.19 54.94
C GLN A 81 31.89 28.81 54.17
N SER A 82 30.91 29.62 54.67
CA SER A 82 30.72 30.62 55.76
C SER A 82 31.13 32.08 55.40
N ARG A 83 30.41 33.18 55.73
CA ARG A 83 29.09 33.47 56.39
C ARG A 83 28.70 34.98 56.26
N VAL A 84 27.58 35.45 56.89
CA VAL A 84 27.18 36.87 57.24
C VAL A 84 26.51 37.72 56.11
N ALA A 85 25.54 38.66 56.27
CA ALA A 85 24.39 38.88 57.18
C ALA A 85 23.42 40.02 56.65
N THR A 86 22.30 40.31 57.35
CA THR A 86 21.14 41.17 56.95
C THR A 86 21.19 42.67 57.37
N PRO A 87 20.31 43.56 56.85
CA PRO A 87 19.19 44.10 57.68
C PRO A 87 17.88 44.60 56.97
N THR A 88 16.79 44.79 57.77
CA THR A 88 15.58 45.66 57.58
C THR A 88 14.49 45.35 56.51
N GLY A 89 13.24 45.84 56.69
CA GLY A 89 12.10 45.65 55.75
C GLY A 89 10.69 46.16 56.22
N THR A 90 9.60 45.64 55.60
CA THR A 90 8.13 45.91 55.82
C THR A 90 7.57 47.30 55.38
N PRO A 91 6.23 47.50 55.09
CA PRO A 91 5.04 46.66 55.36
C PRO A 91 3.90 46.52 54.28
N THR A 92 2.95 45.59 54.53
CA THR A 92 1.52 45.51 54.05
C THR A 92 1.24 45.28 52.53
N VAL A 93 0.10 44.70 52.06
CA VAL A 93 -1.18 44.25 52.68
C VAL A 93 -1.76 42.96 52.00
N VAL A 94 -2.64 42.25 52.73
CA VAL A 94 -3.59 41.14 52.41
C VAL A 94 -3.90 40.79 50.93
N ALA A 95 -3.82 39.49 50.56
CA ALA A 95 -4.94 38.67 50.01
C ALA A 95 -4.59 37.17 49.75
N SER A 96 -5.40 36.26 50.32
CA SER A 96 -5.72 34.83 50.02
C SER A 96 -4.75 33.84 49.32
N PRO A 97 -4.75 32.54 49.70
CA PRO A 97 -3.83 31.53 49.16
C PRO A 97 -4.34 30.80 47.90
N THR A 98 -3.40 30.26 47.11
CA THR A 98 -3.64 29.25 46.07
C THR A 98 -3.52 27.84 46.64
N CYS A 99 -4.56 27.00 46.43
CA CYS A 99 -4.46 25.54 46.49
C CYS A 99 -5.48 24.88 45.55
N THR A 100 -4.99 23.84 44.90
CA THR A 100 -5.62 22.84 44.00
C THR A 100 -7.15 22.65 44.10
N PRO A 101 -7.90 22.79 42.99
CA PRO A 101 -9.25 22.28 42.87
C PRO A 101 -9.27 20.82 42.36
N THR A 102 -9.50 19.86 43.25
CA THR A 102 -10.12 18.58 42.87
C THR A 102 -11.64 18.79 42.80
N PRO A 103 -12.32 18.45 41.69
CA PRO A 103 -13.77 18.59 41.61
C PRO A 103 -14.51 17.48 42.39
N THR A 104 -15.24 17.87 43.43
CA THR A 104 -16.04 17.00 44.31
C THR A 104 -17.37 16.55 43.67
N PRO A 105 -17.79 15.28 43.77
CA PRO A 105 -19.14 14.85 43.39
C PRO A 105 -20.17 15.24 44.47
N THR A 106 -21.36 15.71 44.08
CA THR A 106 -22.38 16.20 45.05
C THR A 106 -23.78 15.66 44.77
N GLN A 107 -24.24 14.75 45.66
CA GLN A 107 -25.62 14.40 46.06
C GLN A 107 -26.63 13.99 44.94
N SER A 108 -27.15 12.75 44.89
CA SER A 108 -28.02 12.02 45.85
C SER A 108 -29.49 12.49 45.81
N PRO A 109 -30.46 11.55 45.81
CA PRO A 109 -30.99 11.11 47.11
C PRO A 109 -31.19 9.58 47.25
N THR A 110 -30.87 9.06 48.44
CA THR A 110 -31.67 8.08 49.21
C THR A 110 -31.17 8.10 50.65
N ALA A 111 -32.05 7.86 51.63
CA ALA A 111 -31.79 8.15 53.04
C ALA A 111 -31.48 6.91 53.92
N THR A 112 -31.00 7.21 55.13
CA THR A 112 -31.12 6.41 56.38
C THR A 112 -30.03 5.36 56.72
N HIS A 113 -29.10 5.77 57.60
CA HIS A 113 -28.56 5.06 58.78
C HIS A 113 -27.89 3.66 58.69
N GLY A 114 -26.72 3.54 59.33
CA GLY A 114 -26.25 2.28 59.96
C GLY A 114 -24.75 1.96 59.78
N PRO A 115 -23.89 2.11 60.82
CA PRO A 115 -22.46 1.75 60.75
C PRO A 115 -22.11 0.42 61.45
N CYS A 116 -21.06 -0.26 60.98
CA CYS A 116 -19.94 -0.77 61.82
C CYS A 116 -18.84 -1.46 60.98
N GLU A 117 -17.59 -1.15 61.32
CA GLU A 117 -16.37 -1.91 61.01
C GLU A 117 -16.02 -2.84 62.22
N PRO A 118 -14.92 -3.64 62.26
CA PRO A 118 -13.86 -3.87 61.26
C PRO A 118 -13.41 -5.35 61.03
N GLY A 119 -12.74 -5.58 59.89
CA GLY A 119 -11.36 -6.09 59.89
C GLY A 119 -11.00 -7.57 59.66
N LEU A 120 -9.69 -7.75 59.43
CA LEU A 120 -8.84 -8.97 59.39
C LEU A 120 -8.73 -9.80 58.09
N VAL A 121 -7.65 -10.59 58.05
CA VAL A 121 -6.92 -11.05 56.85
C VAL A 121 -6.52 -12.53 56.95
N ALA A 122 -6.65 -13.27 55.85
CA ALA A 122 -5.93 -14.52 55.52
C ALA A 122 -5.82 -14.59 53.97
N GLN A 123 -4.70 -14.90 53.31
CA GLN A 123 -3.77 -16.05 53.40
C GLN A 123 -4.36 -17.42 53.04
N THR A 124 -3.53 -18.23 52.37
CA THR A 124 -3.92 -19.37 51.51
C THR A 124 -3.65 -20.74 52.15
N GLY A 125 -4.37 -21.78 51.70
CA GLY A 125 -4.17 -23.18 52.11
C GLY A 125 -4.73 -24.19 51.09
N ARG A 126 -4.20 -25.42 51.08
CA ARG A 126 -4.56 -26.52 50.14
C ARG A 126 -4.88 -27.84 50.88
N GLY A 127 -5.86 -28.58 50.36
CA GLY A 127 -6.27 -29.95 50.76
C GLY A 127 -7.76 -30.16 50.42
N VAL A 128 -8.28 -31.18 49.69
CA VAL A 128 -7.99 -32.63 49.55
C VAL A 128 -8.42 -33.40 50.81
N LEU A 129 -9.35 -34.38 50.82
CA LEU A 129 -9.81 -35.34 49.79
C LEU A 129 -11.33 -35.71 49.85
N LEU A 130 -11.88 -36.11 48.70
CA LEU A 130 -13.16 -36.79 48.34
C LEU A 130 -14.03 -37.50 49.42
N THR A 131 -15.37 -37.41 49.33
CA THR A 131 -16.31 -38.45 48.78
C THR A 131 -17.83 -38.14 48.95
N ALA A 132 -18.65 -38.86 48.17
CA ALA A 132 -20.09 -39.22 48.38
C ALA A 132 -21.25 -38.28 47.95
N THR A 133 -21.99 -38.74 46.94
CA THR A 133 -23.48 -38.77 46.75
C THR A 133 -24.38 -37.56 47.11
N GLY A 134 -25.22 -37.15 46.15
CA GLY A 134 -26.55 -36.55 46.42
C GLY A 134 -26.90 -35.31 45.59
N THR A 135 -28.00 -35.36 44.84
CA THR A 135 -28.53 -34.23 44.06
C THR A 135 -29.25 -33.21 44.94
N PRO A 136 -29.21 -31.92 44.60
CA PRO A 136 -30.47 -31.18 44.55
C PRO A 136 -30.64 -30.29 43.29
N THR A 137 -31.76 -30.52 42.63
CA THR A 137 -32.63 -29.57 41.90
C THR A 137 -32.17 -28.11 41.76
N VAL A 138 -31.94 -27.68 40.52
CA VAL A 138 -32.16 -26.28 40.09
C VAL A 138 -33.48 -26.22 39.32
N ILE A 139 -34.29 -25.19 39.56
CA ILE A 139 -35.59 -25.00 38.90
C ILE A 139 -35.35 -24.41 37.51
N ALA A 140 -35.85 -25.08 36.47
CA ALA A 140 -35.83 -24.59 35.09
C ALA A 140 -37.26 -24.45 34.55
N THR A 141 -37.54 -23.29 33.94
CA THR A 141 -38.77 -23.00 33.19
C THR A 141 -38.40 -22.23 31.91
N PRO A 142 -39.16 -22.39 30.81
CA PRO A 142 -38.51 -22.80 29.56
C PRO A 142 -38.41 -21.73 28.48
N THR A 143 -37.49 -21.95 27.55
CA THR A 143 -37.52 -21.42 26.17
C THR A 143 -37.60 -22.58 25.18
N CYS A 144 -38.51 -22.51 24.22
CA CYS A 144 -38.81 -23.62 23.30
C CYS A 144 -37.99 -23.54 22.01
N THR A 145 -37.39 -24.66 21.62
CA THR A 145 -36.73 -24.85 20.31
C THR A 145 -37.75 -25.08 19.20
N PRO A 146 -37.67 -24.40 18.03
CA PRO A 146 -38.38 -24.80 16.83
C PRO A 146 -37.63 -25.90 16.06
N THR A 147 -38.35 -26.93 15.63
CA THR A 147 -37.80 -28.07 14.86
C THR A 147 -37.82 -27.80 13.35
N PRO A 148 -36.75 -28.11 12.59
CA PRO A 148 -36.81 -28.24 11.15
C PRO A 148 -37.25 -29.66 10.73
N THR A 149 -38.17 -29.75 9.77
CA THR A 149 -38.70 -31.00 9.18
C THR A 149 -38.40 -30.99 7.67
N PRO A 150 -38.03 -32.13 7.03
CA PRO A 150 -37.23 -32.10 5.79
C PRO A 150 -38.03 -32.24 4.49
N THR A 151 -37.38 -31.92 3.36
CA THR A 151 -37.79 -32.33 2.00
C THR A 151 -36.59 -32.80 1.15
N GLU A 152 -36.55 -34.11 0.95
CA GLU A 152 -36.11 -34.90 -0.22
C GLU A 152 -35.05 -34.37 -1.22
N THR A 153 -34.06 -35.23 -1.49
CA THR A 153 -33.32 -35.29 -2.76
C THR A 153 -33.63 -36.64 -3.43
N PRO A 154 -34.01 -36.69 -4.73
CA PRO A 154 -34.34 -37.95 -5.39
C PRO A 154 -33.08 -38.73 -5.80
N THR A 155 -32.98 -39.99 -5.35
CA THR A 155 -31.91 -40.92 -5.73
C THR A 155 -32.40 -41.93 -6.78
N ALA A 156 -31.62 -42.13 -7.85
CA ALA A 156 -31.78 -43.27 -8.75
C ALA A 156 -30.60 -44.24 -8.59
N THR A 157 -30.85 -45.45 -8.10
CA THR A 157 -29.82 -46.41 -7.67
C THR A 157 -29.41 -47.40 -8.76
N ARG A 158 -28.11 -47.70 -8.86
CA ARG A 158 -27.59 -49.07 -9.08
C ARG A 158 -26.09 -49.20 -8.81
N GLY A 159 -25.71 -50.34 -8.25
CA GLY A 159 -24.38 -50.95 -8.27
C GLY A 159 -24.56 -52.47 -8.20
N PRO A 160 -23.55 -53.28 -7.85
CA PRO A 160 -22.11 -53.00 -7.77
C PRO A 160 -21.30 -53.87 -8.77
N CYS A 161 -19.96 -53.79 -8.72
CA CYS A 161 -18.95 -54.87 -8.90
C CYS A 161 -17.65 -54.38 -9.59
N ASP A 162 -16.53 -54.57 -8.88
CA ASP A 162 -15.18 -54.80 -9.43
C ASP A 162 -15.03 -56.32 -9.74
N PRO A 163 -13.93 -56.87 -10.32
CA PRO A 163 -12.64 -56.25 -10.70
C PRO A 163 -12.13 -56.56 -12.13
N GLY A 164 -11.04 -55.90 -12.58
CA GLY A 164 -10.35 -56.34 -13.83
C GLY A 164 -9.06 -55.62 -14.29
N LEU A 165 -7.90 -56.22 -13.99
CA LEU A 165 -6.69 -56.34 -14.84
C LEU A 165 -5.96 -55.08 -15.41
N VAL A 166 -4.92 -54.65 -14.68
CA VAL A 166 -3.47 -54.82 -15.01
C VAL A 166 -2.92 -54.46 -16.42
N ALA A 167 -1.78 -53.76 -16.40
CA ALA A 167 -0.75 -53.54 -17.46
C ALA A 167 -1.06 -52.53 -18.59
N GLN A 168 -0.07 -52.01 -19.35
CA GLN A 168 1.28 -51.45 -19.09
C GLN A 168 1.84 -50.99 -20.45
N ARG A 169 2.51 -49.82 -20.55
CA ARG A 169 3.25 -49.30 -21.75
C ARG A 169 2.34 -48.90 -22.95
N GLY A 170 2.69 -47.94 -23.82
CA GLY A 170 3.76 -46.92 -23.73
C GLY A 170 4.22 -46.36 -25.09
N TRP A 171 4.86 -45.18 -25.05
CA TRP A 171 5.76 -44.55 -26.05
C TRP A 171 5.20 -43.83 -27.32
N PHE A 172 5.47 -42.51 -27.35
CA PHE A 172 5.86 -41.62 -28.48
C PHE A 172 5.11 -41.61 -29.84
N ILE A 173 4.79 -40.40 -30.33
CA ILE A 173 5.55 -39.67 -31.40
C ILE A 173 4.96 -38.25 -31.61
N THR A 174 5.80 -37.26 -31.94
CA THR A 174 5.40 -35.88 -32.33
C THR A 174 5.16 -35.73 -33.84
N PRO A 175 4.52 -34.63 -34.27
CA PRO A 175 5.17 -33.88 -35.36
C PRO A 175 5.13 -32.35 -35.22
N THR A 176 6.08 -31.70 -35.88
CA THR A 176 6.27 -30.24 -35.98
C THR A 176 5.91 -29.74 -37.37
N SER A 177 5.34 -28.54 -37.53
CA SER A 177 5.49 -27.77 -38.78
C SER A 177 5.29 -26.25 -38.65
N THR A 178 6.35 -25.52 -38.99
CA THR A 178 6.51 -24.06 -39.15
C THR A 178 5.69 -23.47 -40.32
N ALA A 179 5.38 -22.16 -40.30
CA ALA A 179 5.96 -21.13 -41.22
C ALA A 179 5.05 -19.93 -41.65
N THR A 180 5.57 -18.71 -41.42
CA THR A 180 5.53 -17.48 -42.26
C THR A 180 4.24 -16.88 -42.89
N GLY A 181 4.12 -15.54 -42.79
CA GLY A 181 3.35 -14.67 -43.71
C GLY A 181 3.44 -13.18 -43.33
N THR A 182 3.71 -12.25 -44.27
CA THR A 182 4.11 -10.86 -43.94
C THR A 182 3.51 -9.77 -44.86
N ALA A 183 3.18 -8.62 -44.24
CA ALA A 183 3.23 -7.22 -44.76
C ALA A 183 2.12 -6.59 -45.65
N THR A 184 1.88 -5.29 -45.35
CA THR A 184 1.29 -4.20 -46.18
C THR A 184 -0.21 -4.26 -46.54
N ARG A 185 -0.96 -3.13 -46.60
CA ARG A 185 -0.57 -1.75 -47.02
C ARG A 185 -1.48 -0.61 -46.48
N THR A 186 -1.01 0.64 -46.64
CA THR A 186 -1.56 1.94 -46.16
C THR A 186 -2.55 2.63 -47.10
N ALA A 187 -3.50 3.45 -46.57
CA ALA A 187 -4.01 4.70 -47.19
C ALA A 187 -4.88 5.55 -46.21
N THR A 188 -5.06 6.85 -46.47
CA THR A 188 -5.69 7.87 -45.60
C THR A 188 -6.74 8.71 -46.36
N VAL A 189 -7.69 9.38 -45.68
CA VAL A 189 -8.14 10.80 -45.88
C VAL A 189 -9.57 11.10 -45.34
N THR A 190 -9.61 11.95 -44.30
CA THR A 190 -10.52 13.08 -44.00
C THR A 190 -11.96 13.17 -44.57
N SER A 191 -12.99 13.30 -43.70
CA SER A 191 -13.74 14.59 -43.53
C SER A 191 -14.97 14.56 -42.58
N THR A 192 -15.09 15.64 -41.79
CA THR A 192 -16.28 16.29 -41.18
C THR A 192 -17.59 15.55 -40.82
N ALA A 193 -17.93 15.70 -39.52
CA ALA A 193 -19.20 16.23 -38.98
C ALA A 193 -20.40 15.31 -38.58
N SER A 194 -20.62 15.30 -37.26
CA SER A 194 -21.91 15.43 -36.55
C SER A 194 -22.80 14.20 -36.27
N ARG A 195 -23.23 14.15 -35.00
CA ARG A 195 -24.35 13.42 -34.37
C ARG A 195 -24.10 11.98 -33.87
N THR A 196 -24.68 11.75 -32.70
CA THR A 196 -24.68 10.54 -31.87
C THR A 196 -25.47 9.39 -32.49
N PRO A 197 -24.97 8.14 -32.38
CA PRO A 197 -25.78 6.94 -32.55
C PRO A 197 -25.99 6.19 -31.21
N THR A 198 -27.23 6.15 -30.72
CA THR A 198 -27.66 5.09 -29.78
C THR A 198 -28.08 3.88 -30.59
N ALA A 199 -27.60 2.68 -30.26
CA ALA A 199 -27.93 1.46 -31.00
C ALA A 199 -28.18 0.26 -30.07
N THR A 200 -29.37 -0.32 -30.19
CA THR A 200 -29.65 -1.73 -29.85
C THR A 200 -30.70 -2.21 -30.85
N SER A 201 -30.45 -3.33 -31.51
CA SER A 201 -31.22 -3.79 -32.67
C SER A 201 -31.97 -5.10 -32.38
N THR A 202 -33.20 -5.19 -32.89
CA THR A 202 -34.02 -6.42 -32.90
C THR A 202 -34.20 -6.92 -34.34
N PRO A 203 -33.91 -8.19 -34.66
CA PRO A 203 -33.99 -8.74 -36.02
C PRO A 203 -35.39 -9.26 -36.42
N THR A 204 -35.52 -9.69 -37.68
CA THR A 204 -36.72 -10.24 -38.35
C THR A 204 -36.39 -11.60 -39.00
N CYS A 205 -37.21 -12.34 -39.77
CA CYS A 205 -38.47 -12.09 -40.52
C CYS A 205 -39.25 -13.43 -40.71
N PRO A 206 -40.52 -13.43 -41.18
CA PRO A 206 -41.32 -14.65 -41.40
C PRO A 206 -41.03 -15.29 -42.80
N PRO A 207 -41.53 -16.51 -43.14
CA PRO A 207 -42.90 -16.66 -43.70
C PRO A 207 -43.63 -18.01 -43.46
N THR A 208 -44.89 -18.07 -43.92
CA THR A 208 -45.86 -19.20 -43.99
C THR A 208 -45.51 -20.27 -45.06
N PRO A 209 -46.08 -21.52 -45.08
CA PRO A 209 -47.50 -21.75 -45.45
C PRO A 209 -48.27 -22.94 -44.79
N THR A 210 -49.58 -22.99 -45.05
CA THR A 210 -50.62 -23.99 -44.64
C THR A 210 -50.65 -25.25 -45.56
N PRO A 211 -51.39 -26.37 -45.29
CA PRO A 211 -52.88 -26.42 -45.21
C PRO A 211 -53.55 -27.48 -44.27
N GLY A 212 -54.86 -27.36 -44.05
CA GLY A 212 -55.71 -28.39 -43.41
C GLY A 212 -57.06 -27.83 -42.93
N VAL A 213 -58.20 -28.50 -43.22
CA VAL A 213 -59.57 -27.97 -43.00
C VAL A 213 -60.52 -29.08 -42.55
N ILE A 214 -61.50 -28.79 -41.66
CA ILE A 214 -62.94 -29.14 -41.78
C ILE A 214 -63.74 -28.78 -40.49
N ALA A 215 -64.86 -28.07 -40.68
CA ALA A 215 -66.05 -27.94 -39.82
C ALA A 215 -65.94 -27.39 -38.37
N THR A 216 -66.97 -26.84 -37.71
CA THR A 216 -68.19 -26.06 -38.05
C THR A 216 -68.68 -25.52 -36.69
N ALA A 217 -68.90 -24.23 -36.45
CA ALA A 217 -70.10 -23.49 -36.85
C ALA A 217 -69.90 -21.97 -36.74
N THR A 218 -70.65 -21.19 -37.52
CA THR A 218 -70.45 -19.75 -37.69
C THR A 218 -71.35 -18.91 -36.78
N LEU A 219 -70.81 -17.77 -36.34
CA LEU A 219 -71.58 -16.59 -35.94
C LEU A 219 -72.49 -16.12 -37.10
N HIS A 220 -73.49 -15.27 -36.84
CA HIS A 220 -73.42 -13.85 -37.27
C HIS A 220 -74.63 -12.99 -36.82
N PRO A 221 -74.54 -11.65 -36.91
CA PRO A 221 -75.43 -10.71 -36.21
C PRO A 221 -76.43 -10.07 -37.21
N THR A 222 -76.97 -8.88 -36.90
CA THR A 222 -76.61 -7.61 -37.58
C THR A 222 -77.44 -6.43 -37.06
N LEU A 223 -76.86 -5.24 -37.03
CA LEU A 223 -77.55 -3.97 -36.71
C LEU A 223 -78.59 -3.61 -37.79
N THR A 224 -79.78 -3.17 -37.39
CA THR A 224 -80.68 -2.35 -38.24
C THR A 224 -81.26 -1.18 -37.45
N ARG A 225 -81.72 -0.13 -38.16
CA ARG A 225 -81.80 1.25 -37.65
C ARG A 225 -83.12 1.94 -37.99
N PHE A 226 -83.93 2.23 -36.97
CA PHE A 226 -85.07 3.20 -36.96
C PHE A 226 -86.20 2.96 -38.00
N PRO A 227 -87.29 3.75 -38.05
CA PRO A 227 -87.77 4.83 -37.15
C PRO A 227 -89.23 4.65 -36.64
N THR A 228 -89.69 5.59 -35.78
CA THR A 228 -91.10 6.07 -35.60
C THR A 228 -92.22 5.04 -35.22
N ASN A 229 -93.13 5.27 -34.27
CA ASN A 229 -93.74 6.52 -33.78
C ASN A 229 -94.21 6.45 -32.31
N THR A 230 -94.35 7.61 -31.67
CA THR A 230 -95.06 7.87 -30.39
C THR A 230 -96.58 7.84 -30.64
N PRO A 231 -97.43 7.19 -29.80
CA PRO A 231 -98.04 7.93 -28.69
C PRO A 231 -98.38 7.17 -27.38
N THR A 232 -98.11 7.85 -26.25
CA THR A 232 -99.07 8.08 -25.13
C THR A 232 -99.61 6.90 -24.28
N ARG A 233 -98.94 6.68 -23.14
CA ARG A 233 -99.50 6.69 -21.76
C ARG A 233 -100.71 5.80 -21.39
N THR A 234 -100.51 4.91 -20.43
CA THR A 234 -101.28 4.84 -19.15
C THR A 234 -100.42 4.15 -18.07
N VAL A 235 -100.65 4.46 -16.79
CA VAL A 235 -99.80 4.08 -15.64
C VAL A 235 -100.57 3.18 -14.67
N THR A 236 -99.99 2.05 -14.27
CA THR A 236 -100.31 1.34 -13.00
C THR A 236 -99.20 0.35 -12.63
N GLY A 237 -98.89 0.25 -11.33
CA GLY A 237 -98.09 -0.84 -10.75
C GLY A 237 -96.60 -0.53 -10.55
N THR A 238 -96.20 -0.30 -9.29
CA THR A 238 -94.80 -0.17 -8.87
C THR A 238 -94.34 -1.47 -8.19
N PRO A 239 -93.39 -2.24 -8.77
CA PRO A 239 -92.67 -3.29 -8.04
C PRO A 239 -91.67 -2.66 -7.05
N PRO A 240 -91.23 -3.40 -6.00
CA PRO A 240 -90.25 -2.89 -5.03
C PRO A 240 -88.87 -2.63 -5.69
N PRO A 241 -88.03 -1.76 -5.08
CA PRO A 241 -86.67 -1.58 -5.55
C PRO A 241 -85.89 -2.89 -5.47
N SER A 242 -85.21 -3.24 -6.58
CA SER A 242 -84.27 -4.35 -6.61
C SER A 242 -83.15 -4.12 -5.59
N PRO A 243 -82.70 -5.14 -4.83
CA PRO A 243 -81.61 -4.97 -3.89
C PRO A 243 -80.34 -4.53 -4.62
N THR A 244 -79.79 -3.38 -4.22
CA THR A 244 -78.52 -2.87 -4.76
C THR A 244 -77.43 -3.91 -4.54
N ALA A 245 -76.83 -4.40 -5.62
CA ALA A 245 -75.69 -5.31 -5.55
C ALA A 245 -74.49 -4.54 -4.97
N THR A 246 -74.28 -4.66 -3.65
CA THR A 246 -73.09 -4.14 -2.98
C THR A 246 -71.87 -4.84 -3.54
N ARG A 247 -70.99 -4.06 -4.20
CA ARG A 247 -69.68 -4.54 -4.67
C ARG A 247 -68.98 -5.25 -3.51
N PRO A 248 -68.41 -6.45 -3.69
CA PRO A 248 -67.59 -7.07 -2.66
C PRO A 248 -66.54 -6.09 -2.15
N PRO A 249 -66.26 -6.03 -0.84
CA PRO A 249 -65.15 -5.24 -0.33
C PRO A 249 -63.87 -5.73 -1.00
N LEU A 250 -63.05 -4.80 -1.51
CA LEU A 250 -61.75 -5.16 -2.05
C LEU A 250 -60.86 -5.64 -0.89
N PRO A 251 -59.92 -6.57 -1.13
CA PRO A 251 -59.01 -7.03 -0.09
C PRO A 251 -58.15 -5.87 0.41
N THR A 252 -58.07 -5.73 1.73
CA THR A 252 -57.07 -4.88 2.39
C THR A 252 -55.68 -5.34 1.95
N PRO A 253 -54.75 -4.45 1.62
CA PRO A 253 -53.43 -4.86 1.17
C PRO A 253 -52.71 -5.58 2.32
N GLN A 254 -52.06 -6.71 2.03
CA GLN A 254 -51.22 -7.44 2.98
C GLN A 254 -49.80 -7.42 2.49
N ILE A 255 -48.87 -6.96 3.34
CA ILE A 255 -47.44 -6.90 3.03
C ILE A 255 -46.79 -8.12 3.68
N MET A 256 -46.07 -8.93 2.90
CA MET A 256 -45.40 -10.15 3.36
C MET A 256 -43.90 -9.93 3.58
N THR A 257 -43.22 -9.23 2.67
CA THR A 257 -41.79 -8.94 2.78
C THR A 257 -41.38 -7.72 1.95
N LEU A 258 -40.18 -7.22 2.22
CA LEU A 258 -39.53 -6.09 1.56
C LEU A 258 -38.12 -6.52 1.14
N LEU A 259 -37.75 -6.30 -0.12
CA LEU A 259 -36.46 -6.74 -0.67
C LEU A 259 -35.73 -5.59 -1.37
N PRO A 260 -34.52 -5.18 -0.92
CA PRO A 260 -33.85 -5.62 0.32
C PRO A 260 -34.61 -5.15 1.58
N ALA A 261 -34.42 -5.87 2.69
CA ALA A 261 -34.99 -5.53 4.00
C ALA A 261 -34.11 -4.56 4.82
N SER A 262 -33.02 -4.06 4.24
CA SER A 262 -32.10 -3.12 4.86
C SER A 262 -31.32 -2.31 3.81
N GLY A 263 -30.76 -1.18 4.25
CA GLY A 263 -29.93 -0.29 3.44
C GLY A 263 -29.20 0.74 4.30
N LEU A 264 -28.18 1.39 3.72
CA LEU A 264 -27.41 2.44 4.41
C LEU A 264 -28.23 3.73 4.54
N ASN A 265 -28.04 4.45 5.64
CA ASN A 265 -28.64 5.78 5.85
C ASN A 265 -28.18 6.84 4.82
N SER A 266 -27.01 6.65 4.22
CA SER A 266 -26.44 7.51 3.19
C SER A 266 -26.98 7.24 1.78
N ASP A 267 -27.58 6.07 1.53
CA ASP A 267 -27.95 5.62 0.18
C ASP A 267 -29.46 5.64 -0.08
N ARG A 268 -29.84 5.98 -1.32
CA ARG A 268 -31.22 5.76 -1.81
C ARG A 268 -31.39 4.26 -2.13
N THR A 269 -32.27 3.59 -1.39
CA THR A 269 -32.55 2.15 -1.57
C THR A 269 -33.83 1.94 -2.39
N ARG A 270 -33.72 1.39 -3.61
CA ARG A 270 -34.88 0.83 -4.33
C ARG A 270 -35.30 -0.48 -3.68
N VAL A 271 -36.59 -0.64 -3.39
CA VAL A 271 -37.16 -1.80 -2.72
C VAL A 271 -38.36 -2.39 -3.48
N THR A 272 -38.46 -3.71 -3.49
CA THR A 272 -39.63 -4.47 -3.95
C THR A 272 -40.44 -4.94 -2.76
N VAL A 273 -41.69 -4.47 -2.67
CA VAL A 273 -42.69 -4.89 -1.70
C VAL A 273 -43.43 -6.09 -2.27
N VAL A 274 -43.43 -7.21 -1.55
CA VAL A 274 -44.15 -8.44 -1.94
C VAL A 274 -45.29 -8.69 -0.95
N GLY A 275 -46.46 -9.07 -1.47
CA GLY A 275 -47.67 -9.18 -0.68
C GLY A 275 -48.90 -9.62 -1.47
N THR A 276 -50.09 -9.17 -1.07
CA THR A 276 -51.35 -9.35 -1.81
C THR A 276 -52.25 -8.12 -1.69
N GLY A 277 -53.18 -7.94 -2.63
CA GLY A 277 -54.21 -6.91 -2.59
C GLY A 277 -53.75 -5.49 -2.96
N PHE A 278 -52.57 -5.31 -3.56
CA PHE A 278 -52.09 -3.99 -4.00
C PHE A 278 -52.91 -3.46 -5.19
N GLN A 279 -53.24 -2.17 -5.18
CA GLN A 279 -54.05 -1.50 -6.21
C GLN A 279 -53.28 -0.34 -6.84
N GLY A 280 -53.33 -0.21 -8.17
CA GLY A 280 -52.64 0.86 -8.91
C GLY A 280 -53.00 2.25 -8.38
N GLY A 281 -51.98 3.06 -8.05
CA GLY A 281 -52.15 4.34 -7.35
C GLY A 281 -52.10 4.24 -5.81
N ALA A 282 -51.73 3.08 -5.25
CA ALA A 282 -51.43 2.95 -3.83
C ALA A 282 -50.33 3.91 -3.38
N LEU A 283 -50.44 4.38 -2.13
CA LEU A 283 -49.46 5.21 -1.45
C LEU A 283 -48.68 4.33 -0.45
N VAL A 284 -47.39 4.63 -0.28
CA VAL A 284 -46.49 3.85 0.60
C VAL A 284 -45.71 4.79 1.49
N TRP A 285 -45.60 4.43 2.77
CA TRP A 285 -44.76 5.12 3.75
C TRP A 285 -43.85 4.13 4.46
N LEU A 286 -42.65 4.59 4.81
CA LEU A 286 -41.79 3.95 5.79
C LEU A 286 -41.88 4.76 7.08
N ASP A 287 -42.50 4.18 8.12
CA ASP A 287 -43.07 4.92 9.25
C ASP A 287 -43.93 6.12 8.78
N THR A 288 -43.47 7.34 9.00
CA THR A 288 -44.14 8.60 8.62
C THR A 288 -43.63 9.19 7.30
N LEU A 289 -42.54 8.66 6.73
CA LEU A 289 -41.92 9.15 5.51
C LEU A 289 -42.61 8.57 4.26
N PRO A 290 -43.25 9.37 3.39
CA PRO A 290 -43.76 8.86 2.11
C PRO A 290 -42.61 8.43 1.21
N LEU A 291 -42.77 7.27 0.55
CA LEU A 291 -41.76 6.75 -0.38
C LEU A 291 -41.94 7.32 -1.79
N GLU A 292 -40.84 7.43 -2.51
CA GLU A 292 -40.80 7.95 -3.88
C GLU A 292 -40.95 6.81 -4.89
N GLU A 293 -41.18 7.16 -6.17
CA GLU A 293 -41.14 6.23 -7.31
C GLU A 293 -42.04 4.98 -7.17
N VAL A 294 -43.16 5.13 -6.46
CA VAL A 294 -44.10 4.03 -6.18
C VAL A 294 -44.77 3.53 -7.45
N VAL A 295 -44.54 2.25 -7.79
CA VAL A 295 -45.12 1.58 -8.97
C VAL A 295 -45.69 0.23 -8.56
N VAL A 296 -47.03 0.08 -8.64
CA VAL A 296 -47.69 -1.23 -8.52
C VAL A 296 -47.52 -1.96 -9.86
N GLU A 297 -46.77 -3.05 -9.87
CA GLU A 297 -46.63 -3.89 -11.07
C GLU A 297 -47.85 -4.81 -11.23
N ASN A 298 -48.31 -5.38 -10.12
CA ASN A 298 -49.44 -6.31 -10.07
C ASN A 298 -50.00 -6.38 -8.62
N ALA A 299 -51.10 -7.12 -8.43
CA ALA A 299 -51.77 -7.22 -7.13
C ALA A 299 -50.93 -7.87 -6.01
N THR A 300 -49.74 -8.38 -6.30
CA THR A 300 -48.81 -9.03 -5.35
C THR A 300 -47.44 -8.37 -5.25
N GLN A 301 -47.09 -7.42 -6.12
CA GLN A 301 -45.78 -6.74 -6.15
C GLN A 301 -45.90 -5.25 -6.48
N LEU A 302 -45.13 -4.45 -5.74
CA LEU A 302 -44.97 -3.01 -5.89
C LEU A 302 -43.49 -2.66 -5.73
N GLN A 303 -42.96 -1.73 -6.52
CA GLN A 303 -41.67 -1.08 -6.28
C GLN A 303 -41.87 0.26 -5.58
N ALA A 304 -40.89 0.66 -4.77
CA ALA A 304 -40.75 2.02 -4.23
C ALA A 304 -39.26 2.36 -4.04
N SER A 305 -38.96 3.64 -3.85
CA SER A 305 -37.62 4.13 -3.51
C SER A 305 -37.62 4.80 -2.14
N ILE A 306 -36.79 4.27 -1.24
CA ILE A 306 -36.47 4.85 0.08
C ILE A 306 -35.34 5.86 -0.11
N PRO A 307 -35.52 7.15 0.23
CA PRO A 307 -34.48 8.15 0.07
C PRO A 307 -33.42 8.05 1.18
N ALA A 308 -32.23 8.58 0.90
CA ALA A 308 -31.17 8.77 1.88
C ALA A 308 -31.54 9.80 2.97
N GLY A 309 -30.78 9.80 4.07
CA GLY A 309 -30.92 10.75 5.19
C GLY A 309 -31.79 10.26 6.35
N LEU A 310 -32.35 9.05 6.26
CA LEU A 310 -33.04 8.41 7.38
C LEU A 310 -32.07 8.10 8.54
N PRO A 311 -32.43 8.33 9.81
CA PRO A 311 -31.67 7.83 10.95
C PRO A 311 -31.52 6.30 10.93
N SER A 312 -30.49 5.77 11.60
CA SER A 312 -30.37 4.32 11.79
C SER A 312 -31.48 3.80 12.73
N GLY A 313 -32.12 2.70 12.35
CA GLY A 313 -33.29 2.17 13.05
C GLY A 313 -34.08 1.15 12.22
N THR A 314 -35.08 0.52 12.85
CA THR A 314 -35.95 -0.45 12.20
C THR A 314 -37.37 0.10 12.07
N TYR A 315 -37.85 0.25 10.84
CA TYR A 315 -39.07 0.98 10.50
C TYR A 315 -40.19 0.04 10.00
N PRO A 316 -41.47 0.30 10.33
CA PRO A 316 -42.60 -0.35 9.69
C PRO A 316 -42.83 0.20 8.26
N LEU A 317 -43.39 -0.63 7.37
CA LEU A 317 -43.88 -0.19 6.07
C LEU A 317 -45.41 -0.18 6.07
N THR A 318 -46.01 0.92 5.64
CA THR A 318 -47.47 1.07 5.47
C THR A 318 -47.79 1.22 3.99
N VAL A 319 -48.74 0.44 3.48
CA VAL A 319 -49.31 0.58 2.12
C VAL A 319 -50.79 0.93 2.25
N GLN A 320 -51.24 2.02 1.61
CA GLN A 320 -52.65 2.39 1.49
C GLN A 320 -53.11 2.28 0.04
N ASN A 321 -54.19 1.53 -0.20
CA ASN A 321 -54.85 1.47 -1.49
C ASN A 321 -55.75 2.71 -1.73
N PRO A 322 -56.09 3.05 -2.99
CA PRO A 322 -56.97 4.18 -3.31
C PRO A 322 -58.41 4.08 -2.76
N ASP A 323 -58.84 2.90 -2.31
CA ASP A 323 -60.11 2.70 -1.60
C ASP A 323 -60.04 3.05 -0.10
N GLY A 324 -58.87 3.50 0.37
CA GLY A 324 -58.59 3.88 1.76
C GLY A 324 -58.10 2.73 2.64
N THR A 325 -58.16 1.47 2.19
CA THR A 325 -57.70 0.32 2.98
C THR A 325 -56.18 0.34 3.16
N GLN A 326 -55.72 -0.06 4.36
CA GLN A 326 -54.31 -0.05 4.74
C GLN A 326 -53.82 -1.43 5.18
N GLY A 327 -52.53 -1.67 4.95
CA GLY A 327 -51.77 -2.80 5.47
C GLY A 327 -50.44 -2.32 6.02
N VAL A 328 -49.95 -2.96 7.09
CA VAL A 328 -48.70 -2.59 7.76
C VAL A 328 -47.83 -3.84 7.98
N LEU A 329 -46.59 -3.81 7.51
CA LEU A 329 -45.55 -4.75 7.92
C LEU A 329 -44.71 -4.08 9.01
N LEU A 330 -44.81 -4.57 10.25
CA LEU A 330 -43.96 -4.11 11.33
C LEU A 330 -42.51 -4.56 11.10
N ARG A 331 -41.54 -3.68 11.38
CA ARG A 331 -40.10 -3.92 11.20
C ARG A 331 -39.68 -4.30 9.77
N ALA A 332 -40.37 -3.75 8.76
CA ALA A 332 -40.18 -4.07 7.35
C ALA A 332 -38.78 -3.72 6.80
N PHE A 333 -38.16 -2.62 7.25
CA PHE A 333 -36.86 -2.16 6.78
C PHE A 333 -35.95 -1.79 7.95
N THR A 334 -34.66 -2.13 7.86
CA THR A 334 -33.64 -1.65 8.81
C THR A 334 -32.66 -0.71 8.10
N VAL A 335 -32.71 0.57 8.46
CA VAL A 335 -31.69 1.55 8.07
C VAL A 335 -30.48 1.33 8.98
N VAL A 336 -29.34 1.04 8.38
CA VAL A 336 -28.05 0.91 9.08
C VAL A 336 -27.17 2.11 8.82
N ALA A 337 -26.36 2.52 9.80
CA ALA A 337 -25.28 3.47 9.55
C ALA A 337 -24.04 2.72 9.04
N PRO A 338 -23.20 3.32 8.18
CA PRO A 338 -21.88 2.80 7.88
C PRO A 338 -21.08 2.71 9.18
N LEU A 339 -20.30 1.63 9.35
CA LEU A 339 -19.35 1.54 10.45
C LEU A 339 -18.32 2.68 10.31
N PRO A 340 -17.97 3.40 11.38
CA PRO A 340 -16.95 4.42 11.30
C PRO A 340 -15.59 3.78 10.96
N PRO A 341 -14.73 4.49 10.21
CA PRO A 341 -13.36 4.04 10.02
C PRO A 341 -12.66 3.98 11.39
N LEU A 342 -11.94 2.91 11.66
CA LEU A 342 -10.95 2.86 12.73
C LEU A 342 -9.59 3.11 12.10
N VAL A 343 -8.75 3.91 12.75
CA VAL A 343 -7.34 4.07 12.39
C VAL A 343 -6.53 3.49 13.53
N ALA A 344 -5.75 2.45 13.25
CA ALA A 344 -4.85 1.80 14.19
C ALA A 344 -3.45 2.44 14.16
N GLY A 345 -3.04 3.01 13.03
CA GLY A 345 -1.77 3.70 12.90
C GLY A 345 -1.49 4.27 11.50
N MET A 346 -0.31 4.87 11.40
CA MET A 346 0.27 5.50 10.21
C MET A 346 1.75 5.08 10.19
N SER A 347 2.36 4.92 9.01
CA SER A 347 3.78 4.58 8.88
C SER A 347 4.38 5.21 7.63
N PRO A 348 5.50 5.97 7.72
CA PRO A 348 6.17 6.38 8.97
C PRO A 348 5.32 7.36 9.80
N VAL A 349 5.52 7.38 11.13
CA VAL A 349 4.89 8.36 12.03
C VAL A 349 5.63 9.71 12.11
N ARG A 350 6.69 9.90 11.31
CA ARG A 350 7.56 11.10 11.33
C ARG A 350 8.09 11.40 9.93
N GLY A 351 8.28 12.68 9.59
CA GLY A 351 8.84 13.07 8.28
C GLY A 351 9.13 14.57 8.15
N MET A 352 9.92 14.96 7.14
CA MET A 352 10.50 16.31 7.03
C MET A 352 9.56 17.33 6.37
N SER A 353 9.64 18.59 6.81
CA SER A 353 8.79 19.71 6.36
C SER A 353 8.98 20.14 4.90
N ASN A 354 9.97 19.63 4.17
CA ASN A 354 10.40 20.11 2.85
C ASN A 354 10.36 19.07 1.72
N VAL A 355 9.95 17.83 2.00
CA VAL A 355 9.84 16.74 1.02
C VAL A 355 8.50 16.05 1.24
N PRO A 356 7.74 15.67 0.19
CA PRO A 356 6.53 14.86 0.38
C PRO A 356 6.88 13.53 1.03
N VAL A 357 6.01 13.03 1.91
CA VAL A 357 6.23 11.76 2.62
C VAL A 357 5.07 10.82 2.36
N VAL A 358 5.35 9.77 1.60
CA VAL A 358 4.43 8.65 1.39
C VAL A 358 4.21 7.93 2.72
N VAL A 359 2.94 7.70 3.06
CA VAL A 359 2.49 7.10 4.32
C VAL A 359 1.49 5.97 4.07
N ASP A 360 1.77 4.79 4.62
CA ASP A 360 0.82 3.70 4.74
C ASP A 360 -0.04 3.89 6.00
N LEU A 361 -1.35 3.70 5.84
CA LEU A 361 -2.38 3.90 6.87
C LEU A 361 -2.99 2.53 7.21
N ALA A 362 -3.03 2.18 8.49
CA ALA A 362 -3.57 0.91 8.97
C ALA A 362 -4.84 1.14 9.81
N GLY A 363 -5.85 0.28 9.65
CA GLY A 363 -7.15 0.49 10.29
C GLY A 363 -8.19 -0.59 10.01
N SER A 364 -9.47 -0.20 10.07
CA SER A 364 -10.60 -0.99 9.59
C SER A 364 -11.75 -0.10 9.11
N ASN A 365 -12.65 -0.66 8.30
CA ASN A 365 -13.75 0.07 7.64
C ASN A 365 -13.29 1.23 6.74
N PHE A 366 -12.08 1.15 6.18
CA PHE A 366 -11.68 2.00 5.07
C PHE A 366 -12.51 1.66 3.82
N ALA A 367 -12.68 2.64 2.92
CA ALA A 367 -13.52 2.50 1.73
C ALA A 367 -12.99 3.38 0.57
N PRO A 368 -13.27 3.00 -0.70
CA PRO A 368 -12.96 3.85 -1.85
C PRO A 368 -13.56 5.26 -1.72
N GLY A 369 -12.78 6.26 -2.14
CA GLY A 369 -13.15 7.68 -1.99
C GLY A 369 -13.10 8.22 -0.55
N MET A 370 -12.42 7.52 0.37
CA MET A 370 -12.06 8.12 1.67
C MET A 370 -11.10 9.30 1.50
N THR A 371 -11.12 10.22 2.46
CA THR A 371 -10.21 11.36 2.55
C THR A 371 -9.45 11.33 3.86
N ALA A 372 -8.21 11.78 3.84
CA ALA A 372 -7.34 11.91 5.00
C ALA A 372 -6.89 13.36 5.17
N LEU A 373 -6.75 13.82 6.41
CA LEU A 373 -6.21 15.13 6.77
C LEU A 373 -5.27 14.99 7.97
N LEU A 374 -4.18 15.75 7.97
CA LEU A 374 -3.42 16.06 9.18
C LEU A 374 -4.00 17.33 9.82
N VAL A 375 -4.22 17.28 11.13
CA VAL A 375 -4.86 18.35 11.92
C VAL A 375 -3.90 18.80 13.02
N GLY A 376 -3.38 20.01 12.86
CA GLY A 376 -2.58 20.75 13.84
C GLY A 376 -3.16 22.16 14.01
N GLU A 377 -2.32 23.21 13.97
CA GLU A 377 -2.80 24.60 13.91
C GLU A 377 -3.66 24.89 12.66
N GLN A 378 -3.45 24.13 11.59
CA GLN A 378 -4.29 24.07 10.39
C GLN A 378 -4.65 22.60 10.10
N ALA A 379 -5.77 22.40 9.41
CA ALA A 379 -6.14 21.10 8.85
C ALA A 379 -5.74 21.08 7.37
N LEU A 380 -4.81 20.20 7.00
CA LEU A 380 -4.31 20.04 5.64
C LEU A 380 -4.67 18.64 5.13
N PRO A 381 -5.22 18.51 3.90
CA PRO A 381 -5.49 17.20 3.31
C PRO A 381 -4.18 16.46 3.02
N LEU A 382 -4.23 15.13 3.10
CA LEU A 382 -3.26 14.29 2.42
C LEU A 382 -3.60 14.21 0.93
N GLU A 383 -2.58 14.02 0.11
CA GLU A 383 -2.68 13.88 -1.34
C GLU A 383 -2.51 12.39 -1.72
N GLY A 384 -2.79 12.01 -2.97
CA GLY A 384 -2.57 10.63 -3.46
C GLY A 384 -3.25 9.53 -2.62
N VAL A 385 -4.49 9.75 -2.16
CA VAL A 385 -5.16 8.83 -1.22
C VAL A 385 -5.65 7.55 -1.93
N VAL A 386 -4.78 6.55 -2.01
CA VAL A 386 -5.03 5.24 -2.62
C VAL A 386 -5.66 4.28 -1.61
N PHE A 387 -6.87 3.81 -1.91
CA PHE A 387 -7.49 2.70 -1.18
C PHE A 387 -6.86 1.37 -1.61
N ILE A 388 -6.32 0.61 -0.65
CA ILE A 388 -5.72 -0.72 -0.91
C ILE A 388 -6.70 -1.82 -0.47
N SER A 389 -7.24 -1.72 0.75
CA SER A 389 -8.21 -2.66 1.32
C SER A 389 -9.07 -1.99 2.40
N SER A 390 -10.05 -2.70 2.95
CA SER A 390 -10.84 -2.22 4.09
C SER A 390 -10.02 -2.01 5.38
N THR A 391 -8.76 -2.43 5.41
CA THR A 391 -7.82 -2.26 6.54
C THR A 391 -6.55 -1.47 6.20
N GLN A 392 -6.31 -1.16 4.91
CA GLN A 392 -5.11 -0.46 4.44
C GLN A 392 -5.44 0.61 3.39
N ALA A 393 -4.80 1.76 3.51
CA ALA A 393 -4.75 2.80 2.49
C ALA A 393 -3.35 3.40 2.45
N ARG A 394 -2.99 4.04 1.35
CA ARG A 394 -1.78 4.88 1.24
C ARG A 394 -2.19 6.31 0.95
N ALA A 395 -1.37 7.26 1.39
CA ALA A 395 -1.53 8.67 1.07
C ALA A 395 -0.16 9.36 1.09
N VAL A 396 -0.13 10.64 0.75
CA VAL A 396 1.08 11.45 0.72
C VAL A 396 0.89 12.68 1.63
N VAL A 397 1.83 12.87 2.55
CA VAL A 397 1.96 14.09 3.34
C VAL A 397 2.66 15.15 2.47
N PRO A 398 2.00 16.25 2.09
CA PRO A 398 2.61 17.26 1.23
C PRO A 398 3.69 18.08 1.97
N PRO A 399 4.69 18.63 1.26
CA PRO A 399 5.70 19.52 1.83
C PRO A 399 5.09 20.87 2.27
N GLY A 400 5.85 21.63 3.07
CA GLY A 400 5.46 22.96 3.55
C GLY A 400 4.71 23.00 4.88
N LEU A 401 4.47 21.83 5.51
CA LEU A 401 3.95 21.74 6.88
C LEU A 401 4.93 22.36 7.89
N ALA A 402 4.39 23.00 8.94
CA ALA A 402 5.18 23.50 10.06
C ALA A 402 5.66 22.33 10.93
N PRO A 403 6.91 22.33 11.46
CA PRO A 403 7.36 21.30 12.40
C PRO A 403 6.51 21.26 13.67
N GLY A 404 6.02 20.07 14.04
CA GLY A 404 5.09 19.86 15.15
C GLY A 404 4.30 18.55 15.04
N PRO A 405 3.58 18.15 16.09
CA PRO A 405 2.67 17.00 16.07
C PRO A 405 1.35 17.34 15.36
N TYR A 406 0.81 16.36 14.65
CA TYR A 406 -0.46 16.43 13.93
C TYR A 406 -1.31 15.20 14.21
N SER A 407 -2.60 15.41 14.42
CA SER A 407 -3.59 14.33 14.53
C SER A 407 -4.09 13.90 13.15
N LEU A 408 -4.18 12.61 12.88
CA LEU A 408 -4.70 12.08 11.61
C LEU A 408 -6.22 11.96 11.67
N LYS A 409 -6.93 12.69 10.81
CA LYS A 409 -8.38 12.55 10.62
C LYS A 409 -8.69 11.83 9.32
N ILE A 410 -9.48 10.76 9.38
CA ILE A 410 -10.04 10.07 8.21
C ILE A 410 -11.53 10.35 8.12
N ASN A 411 -12.04 10.66 6.93
CA ASN A 411 -13.47 10.68 6.62
C ASN A 411 -13.76 9.69 5.48
N THR A 412 -14.78 8.84 5.63
CA THR A 412 -15.25 7.99 4.54
C THR A 412 -16.14 8.77 3.58
N SER A 413 -16.21 8.31 2.33
CA SER A 413 -17.20 8.74 1.33
C SER A 413 -18.65 8.60 1.84
N GLN A 414 -18.89 7.71 2.78
CA GLN A 414 -20.17 7.46 3.46
C GLN A 414 -20.43 8.39 4.67
N GLY A 415 -19.60 9.43 4.89
CA GLY A 415 -19.85 10.51 5.86
C GLY A 415 -19.42 10.26 7.30
N SER A 416 -19.00 9.05 7.67
CA SER A 416 -18.39 8.78 8.98
C SER A 416 -16.94 9.26 9.04
N SER A 417 -16.46 9.66 10.22
CA SER A 417 -15.06 10.06 10.41
C SER A 417 -14.49 9.63 11.76
N THR A 418 -13.16 9.56 11.83
CA THR A 418 -12.36 9.21 13.01
C THR A 418 -11.16 10.14 13.12
N LEU A 419 -10.64 10.30 14.33
CA LEU A 419 -9.41 11.02 14.64
C LEU A 419 -8.47 10.13 15.44
N LEU A 420 -7.22 9.99 14.99
CA LEU A 420 -6.11 9.46 15.77
C LEU A 420 -5.25 10.65 16.26
N PRO A 421 -5.23 10.97 17.56
CA PRO A 421 -4.39 12.04 18.11
C PRO A 421 -2.91 11.77 17.87
N ASP A 422 -2.14 12.84 17.65
CA ASP A 422 -0.66 12.86 17.58
C ASP A 422 -0.05 11.74 16.69
N ALA A 423 -0.75 11.40 15.60
CA ALA A 423 -0.43 10.31 14.70
C ALA A 423 0.82 10.55 13.83
N TYR A 424 1.22 11.81 13.66
CA TYR A 424 2.34 12.19 12.80
C TYR A 424 3.13 13.37 13.36
N GLN A 425 4.45 13.29 13.33
CA GLN A 425 5.36 14.37 13.72
C GLN A 425 6.07 14.94 12.49
N VAL A 426 5.81 16.21 12.17
CA VAL A 426 6.57 16.95 11.16
C VAL A 426 7.89 17.43 11.77
N LEU A 427 8.98 17.19 11.06
CA LEU A 427 10.35 17.51 11.46
C LEU A 427 10.89 18.69 10.66
N ALA A 428 11.76 19.49 11.27
CA ALA A 428 12.41 20.60 10.56
C ALA A 428 13.49 20.05 9.62
N ALA A 429 13.47 20.47 8.36
CA ALA A 429 14.41 20.03 7.32
C ALA A 429 15.91 20.13 7.69
N SER A 430 16.26 20.99 8.65
CA SER A 430 17.63 21.18 9.14
C SER A 430 18.04 20.24 10.28
N SER A 431 17.11 19.50 10.87
CA SER A 431 17.37 18.51 11.92
C SER A 431 17.83 17.19 11.33
N ASP A 432 18.71 16.50 12.04
CA ASP A 432 19.13 15.14 11.72
C ASP A 432 18.22 14.10 12.37
N ASP A 433 18.12 12.94 11.72
CA ASP A 433 17.22 11.86 12.11
C ASP A 433 17.75 10.54 11.49
N LEU A 434 18.59 9.82 12.22
CA LEU A 434 19.17 8.54 11.83
C LEU A 434 18.21 7.41 12.19
N TYR A 435 17.93 6.51 11.26
CA TYR A 435 17.02 5.40 11.54
C TYR A 435 17.38 4.16 10.72
N ALA A 436 17.02 3.02 11.26
CA ALA A 436 17.07 1.74 10.56
C ALA A 436 15.96 0.83 11.09
N THR A 437 15.66 -0.22 10.37
CA THR A 437 14.64 -1.21 10.72
C THR A 437 15.26 -2.59 10.93
N ALA A 438 14.48 -3.54 11.42
CA ALA A 438 14.89 -4.94 11.45
C ALA A 438 15.18 -5.52 10.04
N GLN A 439 14.67 -4.89 8.96
CA GLN A 439 14.94 -5.28 7.57
C GLN A 439 16.33 -4.86 7.09
N ASP A 440 16.90 -3.81 7.69
CA ASP A 440 18.20 -3.25 7.33
C ASP A 440 19.39 -3.99 7.96
N PHE A 441 19.12 -4.82 8.98
CA PHE A 441 20.12 -5.54 9.76
C PHE A 441 20.46 -6.88 9.09
N TRP A 442 21.32 -6.83 8.08
CA TRP A 442 21.70 -7.96 7.23
C TRP A 442 22.74 -8.90 7.88
N LEU A 443 22.82 -10.12 7.35
CA LEU A 443 23.79 -11.16 7.70
C LEU A 443 24.37 -11.76 6.43
N ASP A 444 25.65 -12.13 6.46
CA ASP A 444 26.39 -12.72 5.33
C ASP A 444 27.35 -13.81 5.85
N PRO A 445 27.05 -15.11 5.64
CA PRO A 445 25.88 -15.65 4.92
C PRO A 445 24.55 -15.41 5.65
N ALA A 446 23.44 -15.43 4.89
CA ALA A 446 22.09 -15.19 5.41
C ALA A 446 21.58 -16.32 6.33
N THR A 447 22.04 -17.56 6.11
CA THR A 447 21.80 -18.72 6.99
C THR A 447 23.03 -19.00 7.84
N LEU A 448 22.86 -19.09 9.16
CA LEU A 448 23.94 -19.46 10.09
C LEU A 448 23.72 -20.87 10.67
N ARG A 449 24.80 -21.64 10.83
CA ARG A 449 24.78 -23.00 11.42
C ARG A 449 25.61 -23.08 12.70
N ALA A 450 25.18 -23.94 13.62
CA ALA A 450 25.85 -24.15 14.90
C ALA A 450 27.29 -24.63 14.70
N GLY A 451 28.25 -23.91 15.29
CA GLY A 451 29.68 -24.18 15.13
C GLY A 451 30.42 -23.29 14.11
N ASP A 452 29.73 -22.72 13.12
CA ASP A 452 30.34 -21.88 12.07
C ASP A 452 29.80 -20.43 12.08
N THR A 453 29.27 -19.96 13.20
CA THR A 453 28.80 -18.57 13.31
C THR A 453 29.94 -17.54 13.35
N SER A 454 31.18 -17.96 13.60
CA SER A 454 32.35 -17.08 13.74
C SER A 454 32.98 -16.63 12.41
N SER A 455 32.66 -17.29 11.30
CA SER A 455 33.09 -16.88 9.95
C SER A 455 32.19 -15.79 9.36
N ALA A 456 30.93 -15.71 9.82
CA ALA A 456 29.92 -14.80 9.33
C ALA A 456 30.21 -13.32 9.64
N THR A 457 29.68 -12.46 8.77
CA THR A 457 29.67 -11.00 8.95
C THR A 457 28.24 -10.46 9.04
N LEU A 458 28.13 -9.28 9.65
CA LEU A 458 26.87 -8.57 9.85
C LEU A 458 27.05 -7.07 9.59
N GLY A 459 25.93 -6.36 9.42
CA GLY A 459 25.92 -4.91 9.28
C GLY A 459 24.50 -4.35 9.28
N LEU A 460 24.40 -3.03 9.14
CA LEU A 460 23.15 -2.29 9.15
C LEU A 460 23.14 -1.28 8.00
N THR A 461 22.06 -1.21 7.22
CA THR A 461 21.78 0.02 6.44
C THR A 461 21.28 1.09 7.38
N VAL A 462 22.10 2.13 7.58
CA VAL A 462 21.72 3.36 8.28
C VAL A 462 21.09 4.30 7.27
N ARG A 463 19.85 4.73 7.52
CA ARG A 463 19.23 5.84 6.79
C ARG A 463 19.35 7.11 7.61
N ARG A 464 19.49 8.25 6.92
CA ARG A 464 19.41 9.59 7.48
C ARG A 464 18.27 10.34 6.80
N ARG A 465 17.43 11.00 7.58
CA ARG A 465 16.39 11.90 7.12
C ARG A 465 16.74 13.32 7.57
N GLY A 466 16.49 14.32 6.72
CA GLY A 466 16.86 15.71 6.97
C GLY A 466 18.37 15.95 6.94
N GLY A 467 18.83 16.88 7.77
CA GLY A 467 20.21 17.37 7.82
C GLY A 467 20.52 18.54 6.87
N GLN A 468 21.71 19.13 6.99
CA GLN A 468 22.20 20.22 6.11
C GLN A 468 23.55 19.87 5.47
N ASP A 469 24.55 19.53 6.28
CA ASP A 469 25.88 19.11 5.83
C ASP A 469 26.00 17.57 5.83
N ALA A 470 27.04 17.02 5.21
CA ALA A 470 27.32 15.58 5.27
C ALA A 470 27.79 15.15 6.68
N LEU A 471 27.47 13.93 7.12
CA LEU A 471 28.07 13.33 8.32
C LEU A 471 29.30 12.51 7.92
N ASP A 472 30.46 12.86 8.48
CA ASP A 472 31.75 12.21 8.17
C ASP A 472 31.90 10.81 8.79
N THR A 473 31.26 10.55 9.93
CA THR A 473 31.22 9.22 10.56
C THR A 473 29.93 9.03 11.33
N VAL A 474 29.23 7.91 11.10
CA VAL A 474 28.18 7.40 11.99
C VAL A 474 28.61 6.05 12.57
N SER A 475 28.63 5.96 13.90
CA SER A 475 28.98 4.77 14.69
C SER A 475 27.77 3.84 14.82
N VAL A 476 27.96 2.53 14.67
CA VAL A 476 26.94 1.52 14.97
C VAL A 476 27.57 0.38 15.78
N ARG A 477 27.05 0.09 16.98
CA ARG A 477 27.50 -1.05 17.78
C ARG A 477 26.54 -2.23 17.69
N PHE A 478 27.09 -3.42 17.53
CA PHE A 478 26.35 -4.66 17.38
C PHE A 478 26.53 -5.56 18.59
N TYR A 479 25.42 -6.11 19.11
CA TYR A 479 25.37 -6.90 20.34
C TYR A 479 24.59 -8.20 20.16
N LEU A 480 24.97 -9.22 20.93
CA LEU A 480 24.20 -10.44 21.15
C LEU A 480 23.45 -10.32 22.48
N GLY A 481 22.12 -10.29 22.42
CA GLY A 481 21.26 -9.91 23.53
C GLY A 481 21.16 -8.40 23.73
N ASP A 482 20.18 -7.98 24.52
CA ASP A 482 19.84 -6.57 24.77
C ASP A 482 20.99 -5.83 25.48
N PRO A 483 21.59 -4.77 24.89
CA PRO A 483 22.67 -4.02 25.52
C PRO A 483 22.27 -3.39 26.86
N ALA A 484 21.00 -2.97 27.04
CA ALA A 484 20.49 -2.42 28.29
C ALA A 484 20.36 -3.49 29.40
N ALA A 485 20.23 -4.77 29.01
CA ALA A 485 20.20 -5.92 29.91
C ALA A 485 21.57 -6.63 30.08
N GLY A 486 22.67 -6.06 29.54
CA GLY A 486 24.01 -6.62 29.62
C GLY A 486 24.40 -7.56 28.46
N GLY A 487 23.80 -7.39 27.29
CA GLY A 487 24.15 -8.08 26.04
C GLY A 487 25.64 -7.92 25.67
N SER A 488 26.20 -8.96 25.06
CA SER A 488 27.62 -8.99 24.70
C SER A 488 27.88 -8.21 23.43
N LEU A 489 28.79 -7.23 23.46
CA LEU A 489 29.29 -6.56 22.26
C LEU A 489 29.93 -7.60 21.32
N ILE A 490 29.58 -7.53 20.04
CA ILE A 490 30.18 -8.29 18.93
C ILE A 490 31.27 -7.44 18.27
N GLY A 491 30.93 -6.18 17.97
CA GLY A 491 31.85 -5.22 17.37
C GLY A 491 31.16 -3.89 17.04
N ALA A 492 31.88 -3.03 16.31
CA ALA A 492 31.36 -1.76 15.80
C ALA A 492 31.58 -1.66 14.29
N GLY A 493 30.58 -1.15 13.57
CA GLY A 493 30.65 -0.80 12.16
C GLY A 493 30.48 0.70 11.97
N GLU A 494 31.01 1.22 10.87
CA GLU A 494 31.02 2.66 10.57
C GLU A 494 30.40 2.91 9.19
N VAL A 495 29.68 4.03 9.06
CA VAL A 495 29.38 4.70 7.78
C VAL A 495 30.26 5.94 7.71
N THR A 496 31.07 6.09 6.65
CA THR A 496 32.12 7.14 6.55
C THR A 496 31.76 8.36 5.68
N THR A 497 30.53 8.40 5.17
CA THR A 497 29.89 9.58 4.57
C THR A 497 28.40 9.26 4.53
N LEU A 498 27.55 10.15 5.05
CA LEU A 498 26.09 10.03 4.96
C LEU A 498 25.50 11.40 4.65
N LEU A 499 24.99 11.59 3.43
CA LEU A 499 24.46 12.87 2.96
C LEU A 499 23.08 13.18 3.57
N PRO A 500 22.56 14.42 3.48
CA PRO A 500 21.19 14.72 3.87
C PRO A 500 20.18 13.93 3.01
N ASN A 501 19.27 13.18 3.64
CA ASN A 501 18.36 12.23 2.98
C ASN A 501 19.11 11.16 2.15
N ASP A 502 19.90 10.33 2.81
CA ASP A 502 20.79 9.30 2.23
C ASP A 502 20.73 8.00 3.07
N SER A 503 21.19 6.89 2.50
CA SER A 503 21.09 5.57 3.13
C SER A 503 22.29 4.67 2.79
N GLN A 504 23.14 4.38 3.78
CA GLN A 504 24.42 3.69 3.57
C GLN A 504 24.56 2.48 4.50
N SER A 505 25.15 1.40 3.99
CA SER A 505 25.51 0.25 4.84
C SER A 505 26.74 0.56 5.68
N THR A 506 26.75 0.15 6.94
CA THR A 506 27.98 0.04 7.71
C THR A 506 28.98 -0.86 6.98
N ARG A 507 30.28 -0.62 7.22
CA ARG A 507 31.32 -1.62 6.95
C ARG A 507 30.95 -2.96 7.63
N PRO A 508 31.21 -4.13 6.98
CA PRO A 508 30.94 -5.43 7.58
C PRO A 508 31.69 -5.64 8.90
N VAL A 509 30.99 -6.15 9.91
CA VAL A 509 31.53 -6.52 11.22
C VAL A 509 31.58 -8.05 11.33
N SER A 510 32.70 -8.60 11.76
CA SER A 510 32.87 -10.02 12.08
C SER A 510 33.04 -10.23 13.60
N GLY A 511 33.18 -11.48 14.04
CA GLY A 511 33.41 -11.79 15.45
C GLY A 511 32.17 -12.24 16.24
N LEU A 512 31.11 -12.67 15.55
CA LEU A 512 30.03 -13.42 16.19
C LEU A 512 30.61 -14.61 16.98
N PRO A 513 30.21 -14.82 18.26
CA PRO A 513 30.69 -15.95 19.05
C PRO A 513 30.17 -17.26 18.46
N THR A 514 30.81 -18.39 18.79
CA THR A 514 30.35 -19.73 18.35
C THR A 514 29.02 -20.09 19.03
N LEU A 515 27.92 -19.99 18.28
CA LEU A 515 26.57 -20.28 18.77
C LEU A 515 26.20 -21.76 18.61
N GLN A 516 25.21 -22.18 19.39
CA GLN A 516 24.55 -23.47 19.25
C GLN A 516 23.27 -23.31 18.42
N ALA A 517 22.64 -24.42 18.04
CA ALA A 517 21.37 -24.37 17.31
C ALA A 517 20.27 -23.81 18.21
N GLY A 518 19.50 -22.84 17.72
CA GLY A 518 18.47 -22.15 18.49
C GLY A 518 18.20 -20.73 18.01
N THR A 519 17.41 -20.00 18.81
CA THR A 519 17.00 -18.63 18.51
C THR A 519 17.67 -17.64 19.47
N TYR A 520 18.17 -16.55 18.91
CA TYR A 520 18.86 -15.46 19.60
C TYR A 520 18.28 -14.12 19.13
N THR A 521 18.56 -13.04 19.86
CA THR A 521 18.26 -11.68 19.40
C THR A 521 19.56 -10.91 19.24
N LEU A 522 19.80 -10.39 18.03
CA LEU A 522 20.85 -9.42 17.76
C LEU A 522 20.30 -8.02 17.94
N TYR A 523 21.14 -7.11 18.45
CA TYR A 523 20.84 -5.70 18.58
C TYR A 523 21.89 -4.87 17.84
N ALA A 524 21.46 -3.77 17.24
CA ALA A 524 22.31 -2.75 16.65
C ALA A 524 21.91 -1.40 17.24
N VAL A 525 22.88 -0.64 17.76
CA VAL A 525 22.66 0.69 18.33
C VAL A 525 23.32 1.72 17.42
N LEU A 526 22.50 2.59 16.82
CA LEU A 526 22.93 3.77 16.08
C LEU A 526 23.48 4.83 17.03
N ASP A 527 24.57 5.47 16.62
CA ASP A 527 25.30 6.51 17.35
C ASP A 527 25.33 6.36 18.89
N PRO A 528 25.87 5.25 19.42
CA PRO A 528 25.91 4.98 20.87
C PRO A 528 26.88 5.91 21.64
N GLU A 529 27.47 6.89 20.95
CA GLU A 529 28.29 7.97 21.49
C GLU A 529 27.50 9.29 21.64
N HIS A 530 26.32 9.43 21.02
CA HIS A 530 25.53 10.67 20.91
C HIS A 530 26.36 11.85 20.34
N LEU A 531 26.99 11.64 19.18
CA LEU A 531 27.78 12.63 18.43
C LEU A 531 26.95 13.38 17.37
N VAL A 532 25.88 12.77 16.88
CA VAL A 532 24.91 13.33 15.93
C VAL A 532 23.74 13.90 16.73
N ALA A 533 23.39 15.17 16.46
CA ALA A 533 22.33 15.86 17.19
C ALA A 533 20.95 15.56 16.58
N GLU A 534 20.36 14.44 17.00
CA GLU A 534 19.15 13.90 16.39
C GLU A 534 17.84 14.55 16.89
N SER A 535 16.79 14.44 16.06
CA SER A 535 15.45 14.93 16.39
C SER A 535 14.66 14.01 17.32
N ASP A 536 15.09 12.76 17.48
CA ASP A 536 14.56 11.74 18.38
C ASP A 536 15.60 10.60 18.49
N GLU A 537 16.24 10.46 19.65
CA GLU A 537 17.26 9.43 19.91
C GLU A 537 16.64 8.07 20.33
N ALA A 538 15.31 7.98 20.48
CA ALA A 538 14.66 6.83 21.11
C ALA A 538 14.50 5.61 20.19
N HIS A 539 14.66 5.77 18.86
CA HIS A 539 14.57 4.68 17.88
C HIS A 539 15.93 4.13 17.44
N ASN A 540 17.03 4.61 18.01
CA ASN A 540 18.40 4.19 17.68
C ASN A 540 18.74 2.72 18.01
N VAL A 541 17.89 2.01 18.77
CA VAL A 541 18.10 0.60 19.14
C VAL A 541 17.27 -0.33 18.26
N ILE A 542 17.90 -0.84 17.19
CA ILE A 542 17.32 -1.84 16.29
C ILE A 542 17.55 -3.23 16.87
N SER A 543 16.58 -4.13 16.74
CA SER A 543 16.77 -5.56 17.07
C SER A 543 16.23 -6.48 15.98
N ARG A 544 16.86 -7.66 15.83
CA ARG A 544 16.48 -8.71 14.88
C ARG A 544 16.61 -10.09 15.53
N THR A 545 15.61 -10.94 15.31
CA THR A 545 15.70 -12.37 15.66
C THR A 545 16.68 -13.08 14.71
N LEU A 546 17.71 -13.70 15.29
CA LEU A 546 18.64 -14.62 14.63
C LEU A 546 18.22 -16.06 14.93
N THR A 547 18.08 -16.88 13.89
CA THR A 547 17.96 -18.34 14.02
C THR A 547 19.25 -18.98 13.56
N VAL A 548 19.87 -19.78 14.43
CA VAL A 548 21.03 -20.62 14.10
C VAL A 548 20.54 -22.04 13.91
N LEU A 549 20.73 -22.60 12.71
CA LEU A 549 20.30 -23.95 12.38
C LEU A 549 21.26 -25.01 12.95
N PRO A 550 20.82 -26.26 13.11
CA PRO A 550 21.72 -27.39 13.34
C PRO A 550 22.78 -27.54 12.24
N PRO A 551 23.90 -28.24 12.51
CA PRO A 551 24.83 -28.67 11.47
C PRO A 551 24.11 -29.54 10.44
N SER A 552 24.46 -29.35 9.17
CA SER A 552 23.93 -30.11 8.03
C SER A 552 25.06 -30.90 7.37
N GLN A 553 24.72 -31.84 6.48
CA GLN A 553 25.68 -32.38 5.50
C GLN A 553 25.76 -31.51 4.25
N ASP A 554 24.78 -30.62 4.06
CA ASP A 554 24.66 -29.67 2.98
C ASP A 554 24.63 -28.24 3.55
N ASP A 555 25.75 -27.54 3.38
CA ASP A 555 26.06 -26.21 3.90
C ASP A 555 26.26 -25.16 2.78
N ILE A 556 26.18 -25.59 1.53
CA ILE A 556 26.21 -24.72 0.35
C ILE A 556 24.78 -24.23 0.08
N ALA A 557 24.65 -23.00 -0.41
CA ALA A 557 23.36 -22.41 -0.73
C ALA A 557 23.00 -22.54 -2.23
N PRO A 558 21.71 -22.74 -2.57
CA PRO A 558 21.25 -22.75 -3.95
C PRO A 558 21.41 -21.38 -4.62
N GLN A 559 21.31 -21.33 -5.95
CA GLN A 559 21.41 -20.10 -6.73
C GLN A 559 20.14 -19.89 -7.56
N VAL A 560 19.64 -18.65 -7.62
CA VAL A 560 18.62 -18.26 -8.60
C VAL A 560 19.31 -18.08 -9.94
N GLU A 561 18.99 -18.92 -10.92
CA GLU A 561 19.55 -18.86 -12.29
C GLU A 561 18.74 -17.92 -13.20
N GLY A 562 17.48 -17.68 -12.86
CA GLY A 562 16.58 -16.82 -13.63
C GLY A 562 15.32 -16.46 -12.85
N PHE A 563 14.87 -15.22 -13.03
CA PHE A 563 13.62 -14.70 -12.50
C PHE A 563 13.00 -13.77 -13.53
N SER A 564 11.71 -13.93 -13.82
CA SER A 564 11.00 -13.11 -14.79
C SER A 564 9.50 -13.03 -14.49
N THR A 565 8.81 -12.11 -15.17
CA THR A 565 7.35 -12.10 -15.22
C THR A 565 6.87 -12.72 -16.53
N SER A 566 5.58 -13.08 -16.61
CA SER A 566 4.96 -13.78 -17.74
C SER A 566 4.80 -12.96 -19.04
N ARG A 567 5.67 -11.98 -19.31
CA ARG A 567 5.49 -11.00 -20.38
C ARG A 567 6.80 -10.66 -21.07
N ASP A 568 6.71 -10.40 -22.38
CA ASP A 568 7.84 -9.95 -23.21
C ASP A 568 8.21 -8.47 -23.01
N THR A 569 7.46 -7.73 -22.17
CA THR A 569 7.59 -6.28 -21.95
C THR A 569 7.67 -5.94 -20.47
N LEU A 570 8.47 -4.93 -20.13
CA LEU A 570 8.69 -4.48 -18.74
C LEU A 570 7.52 -3.61 -18.22
N THR A 571 6.78 -2.94 -19.10
CA THR A 571 5.63 -2.10 -18.75
C THR A 571 4.29 -2.86 -18.71
N THR A 572 3.40 -2.49 -17.79
CA THR A 572 2.03 -3.04 -17.64
C THR A 572 1.02 -1.99 -17.17
N SER A 573 -0.21 -2.01 -17.69
CA SER A 573 -1.35 -1.24 -17.18
C SER A 573 -2.24 -2.02 -16.19
N SER A 574 -1.90 -3.27 -15.89
CA SER A 574 -2.57 -4.11 -14.89
C SER A 574 -1.60 -4.47 -13.75
N PRO A 575 -2.02 -4.35 -12.47
CA PRO A 575 -1.20 -4.73 -11.32
C PRO A 575 -1.15 -6.26 -11.11
N GLN A 576 -1.80 -7.06 -11.96
CA GLN A 576 -1.75 -8.53 -11.90
C GLN A 576 -0.65 -9.09 -12.82
N LEU A 577 0.23 -9.88 -12.23
CA LEU A 577 1.37 -10.53 -12.86
C LEU A 577 1.37 -12.03 -12.55
N PHE A 578 2.10 -12.79 -13.36
CA PHE A 578 2.54 -14.13 -12.99
C PHE A 578 4.07 -14.17 -13.01
N LEU A 579 4.65 -14.76 -11.97
CA LEU A 579 6.10 -14.85 -11.75
C LEU A 579 6.61 -16.23 -12.19
N HIS A 580 7.83 -16.26 -12.73
CA HIS A 580 8.55 -17.48 -13.07
C HIS A 580 9.94 -17.41 -12.44
N THR A 581 10.36 -18.49 -11.77
CA THR A 581 11.66 -18.59 -11.10
C THR A 581 12.32 -19.92 -11.45
N SER A 582 13.54 -19.86 -11.95
CA SER A 582 14.42 -21.03 -12.06
C SER A 582 15.57 -20.88 -11.07
N ALA A 583 15.63 -21.76 -10.08
CA ALA A 583 16.74 -21.87 -9.14
C ALA A 583 17.35 -23.28 -9.19
N ARG A 584 18.64 -23.38 -8.88
CA ARG A 584 19.43 -24.60 -9.00
C ARG A 584 20.34 -24.78 -7.80
N ASP A 585 20.38 -26.02 -7.32
CA ASP A 585 21.14 -26.44 -6.14
C ASP A 585 22.51 -27.06 -6.48
N ASN A 586 23.41 -27.20 -5.49
CA ASN A 586 24.72 -27.83 -5.69
C ASN A 586 24.62 -29.34 -6.03
N PRO A 587 25.55 -29.88 -6.84
CA PRO A 587 25.62 -31.32 -7.09
C PRO A 587 25.87 -32.08 -5.78
N GLY A 588 24.88 -32.87 -5.35
CA GLY A 588 24.93 -33.61 -4.08
C GLY A 588 24.28 -32.89 -2.89
N GLY A 589 23.73 -31.70 -3.10
CA GLY A 589 22.84 -31.05 -2.14
C GLY A 589 21.42 -31.67 -2.11
N VAL A 590 20.57 -31.12 -1.26
CA VAL A 590 19.21 -31.64 -0.99
C VAL A 590 18.12 -31.09 -1.93
N GLY A 591 18.44 -30.10 -2.76
CA GLY A 591 17.53 -29.50 -3.74
C GLY A 591 16.80 -28.26 -3.23
N VAL A 592 16.43 -27.38 -4.18
CA VAL A 592 15.66 -26.16 -3.88
C VAL A 592 14.25 -26.54 -3.43
N ALA A 593 13.85 -26.06 -2.25
CA ALA A 593 12.59 -26.42 -1.60
C ALA A 593 11.66 -25.22 -1.40
N ARG A 594 12.18 -23.99 -1.32
CA ARG A 594 11.39 -22.78 -1.03
C ARG A 594 11.75 -21.57 -1.90
N LEU A 595 10.76 -20.70 -2.11
CA LEU A 595 10.91 -19.35 -2.66
C LEU A 595 10.33 -18.30 -1.71
N LEU A 596 10.92 -17.10 -1.72
CA LEU A 596 10.43 -15.90 -1.02
C LEU A 596 10.46 -14.73 -2.00
N PHE A 597 9.29 -14.15 -2.28
CA PHE A 597 9.16 -12.95 -3.12
C PHE A 597 9.11 -11.69 -2.25
N ILE A 598 9.75 -10.62 -2.72
CA ILE A 598 9.75 -9.30 -2.07
C ILE A 598 9.53 -8.23 -3.16
N GLU A 599 8.67 -7.26 -2.87
CA GLU A 599 8.33 -6.13 -3.74
C GLU A 599 8.82 -4.82 -3.12
N TYR A 600 9.44 -3.98 -3.94
CA TYR A 600 10.02 -2.70 -3.55
C TYR A 600 9.54 -1.56 -4.47
N GLU A 601 9.30 -0.41 -3.86
CA GLU A 601 9.06 0.87 -4.53
C GLU A 601 10.16 1.86 -4.12
N PHE A 602 10.45 2.86 -4.96
CA PHE A 602 11.34 3.94 -4.58
C PHE A 602 10.59 4.99 -3.75
N VAL A 603 11.04 5.26 -2.52
CA VAL A 603 10.38 6.22 -1.63
C VAL A 603 11.24 7.48 -1.49
N GLN A 604 10.80 8.57 -2.13
CA GLN A 604 11.49 9.86 -2.20
C GLN A 604 11.91 10.44 -0.83
N SER A 605 11.11 10.23 0.22
CA SER A 605 11.40 10.69 1.59
C SER A 605 12.39 9.81 2.37
N ALA A 606 12.70 8.61 1.86
CA ALA A 606 13.75 7.72 2.35
C ALA A 606 15.01 7.74 1.46
N ASN A 607 14.86 8.18 0.20
CA ASN A 607 15.88 8.16 -0.85
C ASN A 607 16.51 6.76 -1.00
N ASP A 608 15.66 5.74 -1.04
CA ASP A 608 16.03 4.32 -1.06
C ASP A 608 14.87 3.49 -1.64
N TRP A 609 15.18 2.28 -2.08
CA TRP A 609 14.17 1.29 -2.48
C TRP A 609 13.60 0.60 -1.24
N MET A 610 12.41 0.99 -0.83
CA MET A 610 11.74 0.47 0.37
C MET A 610 10.89 -0.74 0.03
N GLU A 611 10.90 -1.76 0.89
CA GLU A 611 9.98 -2.89 0.78
C GLU A 611 8.53 -2.42 1.00
N VAL A 612 7.63 -2.87 0.13
CA VAL A 612 6.21 -2.56 0.18
C VAL A 612 5.31 -3.81 0.21
N GLY A 613 5.85 -4.98 -0.11
CA GLY A 613 5.17 -6.28 -0.03
C GLY A 613 6.16 -7.44 0.04
N ARG A 614 5.73 -8.58 0.61
CA ARG A 614 6.50 -9.83 0.62
C ARG A 614 5.59 -11.04 0.73
N SER A 615 6.06 -12.21 0.28
CA SER A 615 5.42 -13.50 0.57
C SER A 615 5.92 -14.08 1.90
N GLU A 616 5.32 -15.20 2.30
CA GLU A 616 5.99 -16.19 3.18
C GLU A 616 6.98 -17.04 2.37
N TRP A 617 7.68 -17.99 3.02
CA TRP A 617 8.48 -19.02 2.33
C TRP A 617 7.58 -20.08 1.66
N LEU A 618 7.23 -19.86 0.40
CA LEU A 618 6.38 -20.71 -0.43
C LEU A 618 7.12 -21.99 -0.88
N PRO A 619 6.44 -23.13 -1.13
CA PRO A 619 7.05 -24.31 -1.75
C PRO A 619 7.56 -24.01 -3.17
N TYR A 620 8.75 -24.52 -3.51
CA TYR A 620 9.35 -24.25 -4.83
C TYR A 620 8.49 -24.80 -5.98
N ASP A 621 7.92 -25.99 -5.84
CA ASP A 621 7.07 -26.64 -6.83
C ASP A 621 5.70 -25.98 -7.03
N GLU A 622 5.20 -25.26 -6.02
CA GLU A 622 3.98 -24.44 -6.12
C GLU A 622 4.24 -23.02 -6.66
N ALA A 623 5.47 -22.51 -6.52
CA ALA A 623 5.80 -21.10 -6.75
C ALA A 623 6.79 -20.80 -7.89
N SER A 624 7.43 -21.81 -8.48
CA SER A 624 8.43 -21.61 -9.54
C SER A 624 7.84 -21.29 -10.92
N ASP A 625 6.60 -21.72 -11.21
CA ASP A 625 5.95 -21.56 -12.51
C ASP A 625 4.57 -20.89 -12.35
N GLN A 626 4.34 -19.81 -13.11
CA GLN A 626 3.11 -19.02 -13.13
C GLN A 626 2.54 -18.62 -11.75
N TYR A 627 3.39 -18.29 -10.76
CA TYR A 627 2.90 -17.88 -9.44
C TYR A 627 2.21 -16.50 -9.52
N PRO A 628 0.94 -16.36 -9.11
CA PRO A 628 0.20 -15.10 -9.23
C PRO A 628 0.71 -14.06 -8.23
N TRP A 629 1.07 -12.87 -8.72
CA TRP A 629 1.46 -11.73 -7.90
C TRP A 629 0.62 -10.49 -8.21
N ALA A 630 0.25 -9.77 -7.16
CA ALA A 630 -0.46 -8.50 -7.23
C ALA A 630 0.47 -7.39 -6.75
N ILE A 631 1.06 -6.63 -7.67
CA ILE A 631 1.84 -5.45 -7.27
C ILE A 631 0.93 -4.39 -6.67
N ARG A 632 1.48 -3.51 -5.82
CA ARG A 632 0.73 -2.37 -5.29
C ARG A 632 0.25 -1.47 -6.45
N PRO A 633 -0.95 -0.86 -6.34
CA PRO A 633 -1.55 -0.05 -7.41
C PRO A 633 -0.99 1.39 -7.48
N THR A 634 0.31 1.54 -7.26
CA THR A 634 1.06 2.81 -7.21
C THR A 634 1.80 3.02 -8.53
N ALA A 635 1.61 4.14 -9.21
CA ALA A 635 2.17 4.33 -10.55
C ALA A 635 3.69 4.53 -10.53
N GLY A 636 4.42 3.86 -11.42
CA GLY A 636 5.89 3.92 -11.48
C GLY A 636 6.55 2.55 -11.54
N THR A 637 7.81 2.49 -11.12
CA THR A 637 8.66 1.29 -11.20
C THR A 637 8.57 0.47 -9.91
N HIS A 638 8.18 -0.79 -10.04
CA HIS A 638 8.23 -1.80 -8.98
C HIS A 638 9.41 -2.72 -9.23
N TYR A 639 10.25 -2.94 -8.23
CA TYR A 639 11.23 -4.03 -8.26
C TYR A 639 10.68 -5.24 -7.52
N LEU A 640 10.84 -6.40 -8.12
CA LEU A 640 10.60 -7.70 -7.51
C LEU A 640 11.96 -8.38 -7.30
N GLN A 641 12.15 -8.95 -6.11
CA GLN A 641 13.21 -9.90 -5.81
C GLN A 641 12.61 -11.26 -5.52
N VAL A 642 13.31 -12.33 -5.91
CA VAL A 642 13.06 -13.69 -5.42
C VAL A 642 14.31 -14.25 -4.77
N TRP A 643 14.15 -14.81 -3.57
CA TRP A 643 15.17 -15.58 -2.86
C TRP A 643 14.82 -17.05 -2.90
N ALA A 644 15.80 -17.92 -3.09
CA ALA A 644 15.62 -19.38 -3.08
C ALA A 644 16.24 -19.98 -1.81
N ALA A 645 15.65 -21.06 -1.31
CA ALA A 645 16.25 -21.86 -0.24
C ALA A 645 16.07 -23.36 -0.46
N ASP A 646 17.01 -24.15 0.04
CA ASP A 646 17.00 -25.61 -0.03
C ASP A 646 16.21 -26.27 1.13
N GLU A 647 16.09 -27.60 1.11
CA GLU A 647 15.44 -28.36 2.20
C GLU A 647 16.25 -28.31 3.53
N ALA A 648 17.54 -28.00 3.48
CA ALA A 648 18.41 -27.86 4.65
C ALA A 648 18.29 -26.47 5.32
N GLY A 649 17.66 -25.50 4.66
CA GLY A 649 17.48 -24.12 5.09
C GLY A 649 18.61 -23.15 4.71
N ASN A 650 19.52 -23.49 3.78
CA ASN A 650 20.47 -22.50 3.26
C ASN A 650 19.74 -21.59 2.26
N ILE A 651 19.85 -20.27 2.44
CA ILE A 651 19.26 -19.25 1.55
C ILE A 651 20.29 -18.81 0.51
N SER A 652 19.85 -18.60 -0.73
CA SER A 652 20.68 -18.14 -1.84
C SER A 652 21.47 -16.88 -1.49
N PRO A 653 22.74 -16.74 -1.90
CA PRO A 653 23.60 -15.60 -1.48
C PRO A 653 23.22 -14.28 -2.16
N ARG A 654 22.31 -14.33 -3.15
CA ARG A 654 21.73 -13.19 -3.88
C ARG A 654 20.28 -13.52 -4.27
N PRO A 655 19.45 -12.51 -4.52
CA PRO A 655 18.16 -12.69 -5.16
C PRO A 655 18.28 -12.81 -6.69
N GLY A 656 17.26 -13.37 -7.34
CA GLY A 656 16.93 -12.97 -8.71
C GLY A 656 16.14 -11.66 -8.67
N THR A 657 16.51 -10.67 -9.47
CA THR A 657 15.93 -9.32 -9.42
C THR A 657 15.38 -8.91 -10.79
N GLN A 658 14.14 -8.43 -10.83
CA GLN A 658 13.43 -8.02 -12.04
C GLN A 658 12.58 -6.78 -11.71
N PHE A 659 12.53 -5.78 -12.62
CA PHE A 659 11.58 -4.66 -12.47
C PHE A 659 10.38 -4.77 -13.41
N VAL A 660 9.30 -4.11 -13.03
CA VAL A 660 8.08 -3.93 -13.82
C VAL A 660 7.62 -2.48 -13.65
N THR A 661 7.22 -1.85 -14.74
CA THR A 661 6.73 -0.46 -14.73
C THR A 661 5.21 -0.44 -14.81
N TYR A 662 4.55 -0.07 -13.71
CA TYR A 662 3.11 0.07 -13.64
C TYR A 662 2.68 1.42 -14.21
N LEU A 663 2.00 1.36 -15.36
CA LEU A 663 1.54 2.48 -16.16
C LEU A 663 0.00 2.43 -16.26
N PRO A 664 -0.75 2.86 -15.23
CA PRO A 664 -2.20 2.95 -15.29
C PRO A 664 -2.65 4.00 -16.31
N ASP A 665 -3.91 3.93 -16.74
CA ASP A 665 -4.55 4.90 -17.65
C ASP A 665 -4.44 6.34 -17.14
N GLU A 666 -4.55 6.53 -15.83
CA GLU A 666 -4.44 7.82 -15.13
C GLU A 666 -3.74 7.59 -13.77
N ALA A 667 -2.91 8.54 -13.35
CA ALA A 667 -2.22 8.54 -12.07
C ALA A 667 -2.34 9.91 -11.38
N GLU A 668 -2.27 9.94 -10.05
CA GLU A 668 -2.20 11.18 -9.26
C GLU A 668 -0.80 11.30 -8.65
N VAL A 669 -0.20 12.50 -8.70
CA VAL A 669 1.08 12.82 -8.04
C VAL A 669 0.88 14.04 -7.12
N ALA A 670 1.40 13.96 -5.90
CA ALA A 670 1.33 15.04 -4.91
C ALA A 670 2.29 16.20 -5.24
N GLN A 671 2.11 17.35 -4.57
CA GLN A 671 3.01 18.48 -4.80
C GLN A 671 4.45 18.16 -4.34
N GLY A 672 5.39 18.29 -5.28
CA GLY A 672 6.82 17.97 -5.10
C GLY A 672 7.13 16.48 -5.09
N GLU A 673 6.14 15.61 -5.32
CA GLU A 673 6.32 14.16 -5.43
C GLU A 673 6.75 13.78 -6.84
N ILE A 674 7.48 12.68 -6.95
CA ILE A 674 8.08 12.21 -8.20
C ILE A 674 7.79 10.73 -8.40
N HIS A 675 7.01 10.42 -9.43
CA HIS A 675 6.84 9.05 -9.89
C HIS A 675 7.94 8.67 -10.88
N LEU A 676 8.70 7.63 -10.51
CA LEU A 676 9.86 7.14 -11.24
C LEU A 676 9.47 5.95 -12.11
N TYR A 677 9.58 6.10 -13.42
CA TYR A 677 9.31 5.07 -14.43
C TYR A 677 10.60 4.63 -15.12
N ARG A 678 10.72 3.34 -15.46
CA ARG A 678 11.86 2.80 -16.23
C ARG A 678 11.39 1.97 -17.42
N GLU A 679 12.15 2.02 -18.51
CA GLU A 679 11.88 1.20 -19.70
C GLU A 679 13.20 0.87 -20.41
N PHE A 680 13.24 -0.26 -21.13
CA PHE A 680 14.39 -0.64 -21.95
C PHE A 680 14.21 -0.12 -23.38
N PHE A 681 15.05 0.83 -23.80
CA PHE A 681 15.07 1.32 -25.17
C PHE A 681 16.30 0.79 -25.94
N PRO A 682 16.14 0.15 -27.12
CA PRO A 682 17.25 -0.28 -27.96
C PRO A 682 17.98 0.89 -28.63
N ALA A 683 19.30 0.79 -28.79
CA ALA A 683 20.11 1.77 -29.50
C ALA A 683 19.64 1.97 -30.96
N GLY A 684 19.46 3.23 -31.36
CA GLY A 684 19.07 3.65 -32.70
C GLY A 684 17.56 3.84 -32.90
N ASP A 685 16.71 3.27 -32.05
CA ASP A 685 15.26 3.52 -32.07
C ASP A 685 14.95 4.93 -31.55
N SER A 686 13.79 5.47 -31.94
CA SER A 686 13.36 6.82 -31.55
C SER A 686 12.01 6.78 -30.84
N PHE A 687 11.87 7.60 -29.81
CA PHE A 687 10.74 7.58 -28.88
C PHE A 687 10.26 8.99 -28.53
N LEU A 688 8.96 9.09 -28.30
CA LEU A 688 8.29 10.19 -27.64
C LEU A 688 7.85 9.70 -26.26
N VAL A 689 8.28 10.40 -25.22
CA VAL A 689 7.66 10.34 -23.89
C VAL A 689 6.79 11.59 -23.73
N ARG A 690 5.52 11.40 -23.36
CA ARG A 690 4.56 12.48 -23.12
C ARG A 690 3.87 12.33 -21.78
N VAL A 691 3.86 13.39 -20.97
CA VAL A 691 2.93 13.56 -19.85
C VAL A 691 1.78 14.44 -20.32
N THR A 692 0.54 14.07 -19.99
CA THR A 692 -0.66 14.89 -20.24
C THR A 692 -1.38 15.14 -18.93
N SER A 693 -1.35 16.39 -18.45
CA SER A 693 -2.00 16.82 -17.22
C SER A 693 -3.51 16.94 -17.42
N LEU A 694 -4.26 16.08 -16.75
CA LEU A 694 -5.73 16.06 -16.70
C LEU A 694 -6.26 17.02 -15.61
N SER A 695 -5.48 17.17 -14.53
CA SER A 695 -5.64 18.22 -13.52
C SER A 695 -4.27 18.59 -12.94
N GLY A 696 -4.14 19.78 -12.34
CA GLY A 696 -2.87 20.29 -11.82
C GLY A 696 -1.84 20.61 -12.91
N ASP A 697 -0.56 20.47 -12.57
CA ASP A 697 0.61 20.78 -13.39
C ASP A 697 1.70 19.74 -13.06
N ALA A 698 2.16 18.97 -14.05
CA ALA A 698 3.04 17.81 -13.89
C ALA A 698 4.17 17.83 -14.93
N ASP A 699 5.39 18.02 -14.45
CA ASP A 699 6.61 18.16 -15.27
C ASP A 699 7.16 16.78 -15.67
N LEU A 700 7.89 16.73 -16.79
CA LEU A 700 8.51 15.52 -17.32
C LEU A 700 10.04 15.67 -17.46
N LEU A 701 10.80 14.80 -16.80
CA LEU A 701 12.25 14.68 -16.93
C LEU A 701 12.61 13.31 -17.53
N VAL A 702 13.62 13.26 -18.41
CA VAL A 702 14.12 11.99 -19.00
C VAL A 702 15.64 11.89 -18.86
N TRP A 703 16.08 10.73 -18.39
CA TRP A 703 17.48 10.43 -18.04
C TRP A 703 18.00 9.22 -18.84
N LYS A 704 19.24 9.35 -19.33
CA LYS A 704 19.98 8.30 -20.06
C LYS A 704 20.47 7.20 -19.11
N PRO A 705 20.83 6.00 -19.63
CA PRO A 705 21.33 4.89 -18.80
C PRO A 705 22.61 5.19 -18.00
N ASP A 706 23.36 6.23 -18.35
CA ASP A 706 24.55 6.71 -17.61
C ASP A 706 24.23 7.76 -16.53
N GLY A 707 22.95 8.08 -16.32
CA GLY A 707 22.48 9.09 -15.37
C GLY A 707 22.54 10.53 -15.89
N THR A 708 22.97 10.78 -17.13
CA THR A 708 22.94 12.12 -17.72
C THR A 708 21.55 12.49 -18.24
N GLU A 709 21.20 13.79 -18.23
CA GLU A 709 19.89 14.24 -18.68
C GLU A 709 19.76 14.16 -20.21
N GLN A 710 18.73 13.49 -20.71
CA GLN A 710 18.35 13.51 -22.13
C GLN A 710 17.58 14.80 -22.46
N GLY A 711 16.78 15.28 -21.52
CA GLY A 711 16.02 16.51 -21.59
C GLY A 711 14.79 16.44 -20.71
N ARG A 712 14.14 17.59 -20.54
CA ARG A 712 12.92 17.76 -19.75
C ARG A 712 11.98 18.74 -20.43
N SER A 713 10.73 18.72 -19.99
CA SER A 713 9.68 19.65 -20.36
C SER A 713 8.95 20.05 -19.07
N GLU A 714 9.00 21.36 -18.78
CA GLU A 714 8.56 22.02 -17.54
C GLU A 714 7.69 23.24 -17.89
N THR A 715 6.74 23.08 -18.82
CA THR A 715 5.82 24.16 -19.20
C THR A 715 4.55 24.11 -18.35
N SER A 716 4.00 25.29 -18.01
CA SER A 716 2.71 25.40 -17.32
C SER A 716 1.52 25.10 -18.26
N GLY A 717 1.58 23.94 -18.91
CA GLY A 717 0.73 23.49 -19.99
C GLY A 717 0.16 22.11 -19.67
N ALA A 718 -0.94 21.75 -20.34
CA ALA A 718 -1.56 20.44 -20.12
C ALA A 718 -0.79 19.27 -20.77
N THR A 719 0.41 19.48 -21.34
CA THR A 719 1.11 18.46 -22.13
C THR A 719 2.61 18.74 -22.26
N GLU A 720 3.41 17.87 -21.65
CA GLU A 720 4.86 17.93 -21.63
C GLU A 720 5.44 16.81 -22.52
N GLU A 721 6.37 17.12 -23.43
CA GLU A 721 6.93 16.15 -24.39
C GLU A 721 8.47 16.15 -24.41
N VAL A 722 9.07 14.96 -24.31
CA VAL A 722 10.49 14.76 -24.61
C VAL A 722 10.62 13.72 -25.73
N ARG A 723 11.32 14.10 -26.81
CA ARG A 723 11.57 13.25 -27.99
C ARG A 723 13.06 13.03 -28.16
N PHE A 724 13.46 11.79 -28.35
CA PHE A 724 14.88 11.43 -28.50
C PHE A 724 15.06 10.19 -29.39
N SER A 725 16.30 9.97 -29.81
CA SER A 725 16.77 8.69 -30.36
C SER A 725 17.70 8.07 -29.32
N ALA A 726 17.49 6.80 -28.98
CA ALA A 726 18.28 6.15 -27.95
C ALA A 726 19.73 5.95 -28.44
N GLU A 727 20.66 6.72 -27.90
CA GLU A 727 22.09 6.65 -28.27
C GLU A 727 22.74 5.32 -27.85
N THR A 728 22.22 4.69 -26.79
CA THR A 728 22.70 3.43 -26.22
C THR A 728 21.52 2.55 -25.82
N SER A 729 21.69 1.22 -25.93
CA SER A 729 20.74 0.24 -25.40
C SER A 729 20.89 0.17 -23.89
N GLY A 730 19.79 0.32 -23.15
CA GLY A 730 19.84 0.26 -21.69
C GLY A 730 18.51 0.60 -21.04
N ILE A 731 18.54 0.68 -19.71
CA ILE A 731 17.40 1.15 -18.91
C ILE A 731 17.44 2.68 -18.90
N TRP A 732 16.40 3.30 -19.44
CA TRP A 732 16.18 4.74 -19.36
C TRP A 732 15.18 5.03 -18.24
N GLN A 733 15.27 6.22 -17.65
CA GLN A 733 14.40 6.64 -16.55
C GLN A 733 13.63 7.89 -16.92
N MET A 734 12.34 7.88 -16.62
CA MET A 734 11.42 8.99 -16.81
C MET A 734 10.87 9.36 -15.42
N GLU A 735 11.01 10.61 -15.03
CA GLU A 735 10.51 11.13 -13.76
C GLU A 735 9.36 12.10 -14.07
N VAL A 736 8.20 11.86 -13.46
CA VAL A 736 7.04 12.76 -13.52
C VAL A 736 6.94 13.47 -12.18
N GLU A 737 7.15 14.79 -12.17
CA GLU A 737 7.24 15.61 -10.95
C GLU A 737 6.01 16.51 -10.79
N GLY A 738 5.31 16.41 -9.67
CA GLY A 738 4.11 17.19 -9.39
C GLY A 738 4.44 18.64 -9.01
N PHE A 739 4.69 19.53 -9.99
CA PHE A 739 4.92 20.96 -9.74
C PHE A 739 3.77 21.58 -8.90
N THR A 740 2.54 21.16 -9.21
CA THR A 740 1.42 21.17 -8.26
C THR A 740 0.84 19.76 -8.17
N ARG A 741 0.00 19.49 -7.15
CA ARG A 741 -0.77 18.24 -7.09
C ARG A 741 -1.54 18.05 -8.40
N ALA A 742 -1.29 16.95 -9.10
CA ALA A 742 -1.74 16.73 -10.47
C ALA A 742 -2.34 15.34 -10.68
N THR A 743 -3.26 15.25 -11.65
CA THR A 743 -3.69 13.99 -12.26
C THR A 743 -3.19 13.96 -13.69
N TYR A 744 -2.52 12.90 -14.11
CA TYR A 744 -1.89 12.84 -15.42
C TYR A 744 -2.02 11.47 -16.08
N ARG A 745 -1.77 11.44 -17.39
CA ARG A 745 -1.53 10.24 -18.20
C ARG A 745 -0.12 10.31 -18.76
N LEU A 746 0.63 9.21 -18.69
CA LEU A 746 1.97 9.08 -19.26
C LEU A 746 1.93 8.13 -20.46
N GLU A 747 2.46 8.56 -21.59
CA GLU A 747 2.59 7.78 -22.81
C GLU A 747 4.07 7.62 -23.19
N MET A 748 4.48 6.40 -23.54
CA MET A 748 5.79 6.08 -24.10
C MET A 748 5.56 5.40 -25.45
N VAL A 749 5.87 6.09 -26.55
CA VAL A 749 5.54 5.61 -27.90
C VAL A 749 6.74 5.68 -28.85
N PRO A 750 6.92 4.70 -29.76
CA PRO A 750 7.87 4.83 -30.86
C PRO A 750 7.54 6.05 -31.74
N ASP A 751 8.54 6.88 -32.01
CA ASP A 751 8.44 8.05 -32.87
C ASP A 751 9.17 7.82 -34.20
N SER A 752 8.89 8.65 -35.21
CA SER A 752 9.70 8.66 -36.42
C SER A 752 11.10 9.22 -36.11
N PRO A 753 12.19 8.69 -36.71
CA PRO A 753 13.53 9.20 -36.47
C PRO A 753 13.64 10.72 -36.68
N LEU A 754 14.12 11.42 -35.66
CA LEU A 754 14.23 12.88 -35.65
C LEU A 754 15.27 13.35 -36.68
N ALA A 755 14.80 13.70 -37.88
CA ALA A 755 15.66 14.20 -38.96
C ALA A 755 16.47 15.43 -38.49
N GLU A 756 17.80 15.26 -38.40
CA GLU A 756 18.81 16.13 -37.78
C GLU A 756 18.39 17.58 -37.51
N ARG A 757 17.64 17.76 -36.41
CA ARG A 757 17.24 19.06 -35.86
C ARG A 757 17.36 19.06 -34.36
N SER A 758 18.54 18.67 -33.89
CA SER A 758 19.03 19.00 -32.55
C SER A 758 19.08 20.52 -32.38
N ARG A 759 17.94 21.10 -31.98
CA ARG A 759 17.97 22.32 -31.18
C ARG A 759 18.81 21.97 -29.96
N ALA A 760 19.96 22.62 -29.80
CA ALA A 760 20.76 22.50 -28.59
C ALA A 760 19.87 22.90 -27.41
N TRP A 761 19.41 21.90 -26.66
CA TRP A 761 18.53 22.10 -25.52
C TRP A 761 19.37 22.70 -24.39
N VAL A 762 18.91 23.82 -23.86
CA VAL A 762 19.66 24.59 -22.84
C VAL A 762 18.98 24.32 -21.50
N PRO A 763 19.70 23.76 -20.51
CA PRO A 763 19.14 23.51 -19.20
C PRO A 763 18.51 24.76 -18.57
N GLN A 764 17.23 24.64 -18.23
CA GLN A 764 16.58 25.50 -17.25
C GLN A 764 16.86 24.95 -15.83
N ARG A 765 16.16 25.43 -14.80
CA ARG A 765 16.38 25.00 -13.42
C ARG A 765 15.85 23.59 -13.19
N GLY A 766 16.72 22.65 -12.82
CA GLY A 766 16.34 21.33 -12.31
C GLY A 766 17.38 20.81 -11.32
N ARG A 767 17.17 19.59 -10.78
CA ARG A 767 18.14 18.91 -9.90
C ARG A 767 19.54 18.77 -10.52
N GLY A 768 19.63 18.61 -11.85
CA GLY A 768 20.88 18.29 -12.55
C GLY A 768 21.37 16.85 -12.36
N VAL A 769 20.67 16.07 -11.54
CA VAL A 769 20.83 14.63 -11.31
C VAL A 769 19.44 13.97 -11.21
N PRO A 770 19.29 12.70 -11.60
CA PRO A 770 18.06 11.95 -11.36
C PRO A 770 17.79 11.76 -9.86
N LEU A 771 16.57 11.37 -9.51
CA LEU A 771 16.19 11.06 -8.12
C LEU A 771 16.86 9.76 -7.62
N SER A 772 16.97 8.76 -8.49
CA SER A 772 17.73 7.51 -8.30
C SER A 772 18.48 7.21 -9.59
N ALA A 773 19.66 6.58 -9.54
CA ALA A 773 20.41 6.31 -10.77
C ALA A 773 19.66 5.27 -11.64
N PRO A 774 19.55 5.41 -12.98
CA PRO A 774 18.67 4.55 -13.80
C PRO A 774 18.94 3.04 -13.76
N GLY A 775 20.13 2.61 -13.33
CA GLY A 775 20.48 1.20 -13.09
C GLY A 775 20.44 0.74 -11.63
N GLU A 776 20.05 1.61 -10.69
CA GLU A 776 20.03 1.34 -9.24
C GLU A 776 18.83 0.47 -8.85
N ALA A 777 19.09 -0.73 -8.33
CA ALA A 777 18.07 -1.67 -7.88
C ALA A 777 18.05 -1.78 -6.34
N PRO A 778 17.01 -2.36 -5.72
CA PRO A 778 16.97 -2.61 -4.29
C PRO A 778 18.14 -3.48 -3.83
N ARG A 779 18.59 -3.22 -2.60
CA ARG A 779 19.80 -3.81 -2.00
C ARG A 779 19.72 -5.34 -1.96
N GLU A 780 20.82 -6.01 -2.27
CA GLU A 780 20.95 -7.46 -2.06
C GLU A 780 21.16 -7.81 -0.57
N ARG A 781 21.78 -6.91 0.21
CA ARG A 781 22.04 -7.13 1.65
C ARG A 781 20.87 -6.66 2.51
N VAL A 782 19.91 -7.56 2.72
CA VAL A 782 18.70 -7.34 3.54
C VAL A 782 18.51 -8.43 4.60
N ALA A 783 17.66 -8.18 5.59
CA ALA A 783 17.31 -9.17 6.61
C ALA A 783 16.17 -10.09 6.16
N LEU A 784 16.53 -11.33 5.86
CA LEU A 784 15.58 -12.38 5.46
C LEU A 784 14.99 -13.11 6.68
N PRO A 785 13.72 -13.55 6.61
CA PRO A 785 13.12 -14.41 7.63
C PRO A 785 13.71 -15.82 7.56
N ALA A 786 13.79 -16.52 8.70
CA ALA A 786 14.32 -17.88 8.74
C ALA A 786 13.46 -18.86 7.93
N VAL A 787 14.12 -19.77 7.19
CA VAL A 787 13.44 -20.80 6.39
C VAL A 787 12.72 -21.80 7.30
N PRO A 788 11.45 -22.14 7.06
CA PRO A 788 10.76 -23.22 7.76
C PRO A 788 11.35 -24.59 7.43
N VAL A 789 12.28 -25.06 8.28
CA VAL A 789 12.91 -26.38 8.16
C VAL A 789 12.12 -27.47 8.89
N GLY A 790 11.89 -28.59 8.21
CA GLY A 790 11.08 -29.72 8.69
C GLY A 790 9.69 -29.81 8.04
N PRO A 791 8.91 -30.87 8.35
CA PRO A 791 7.63 -31.12 7.70
C PRO A 791 6.59 -30.04 8.06
N SER A 792 6.12 -29.30 7.06
CA SER A 792 5.05 -28.31 7.23
C SER A 792 3.69 -28.99 7.40
N PHE A 793 3.15 -28.95 8.62
CA PHE A 793 1.83 -29.47 8.94
C PHE A 793 0.74 -28.43 8.61
N THR A 794 -0.07 -28.67 7.58
CA THR A 794 -1.21 -27.82 7.24
C THR A 794 -2.32 -27.95 8.29
N LEU A 795 -2.37 -27.00 9.23
CA LEU A 795 -3.38 -26.95 10.28
C LEU A 795 -4.70 -26.39 9.73
N TYR A 796 -5.57 -27.26 9.21
CA TYR A 796 -6.94 -26.89 8.85
C TYR A 796 -7.77 -26.56 10.10
N LEU A 797 -7.80 -25.29 10.49
CA LEU A 797 -8.76 -24.77 11.46
C LEU A 797 -10.17 -24.79 10.85
N PRO A 798 -11.16 -25.44 11.48
CA PRO A 798 -12.53 -25.41 10.99
C PRO A 798 -13.11 -24.00 11.14
N LEU A 799 -13.74 -23.49 10.09
CA LEU A 799 -14.35 -22.16 10.09
C LEU A 799 -15.60 -22.16 10.98
N LEU A 800 -15.45 -21.71 12.23
CA LEU A 800 -16.56 -21.47 13.14
C LEU A 800 -17.27 -20.18 12.75
N HIS A 801 -18.44 -20.31 12.15
CA HIS A 801 -19.44 -19.23 12.12
C HIS A 801 -20.13 -19.15 13.48
N GLU A 802 -20.07 -17.98 14.11
CA GLU A 802 -20.98 -17.56 15.20
C GLU A 802 -22.17 -16.76 14.63
#